data_AF-A0AA93BYN3-F1
#
_entry.id   AF-A0AA93BYN3-F1
#
_cell.length_a   1.000
_cell.length_b   1.000
_cell.length_c   1.000
_cell.angle_alpha   90.00
_cell.angle_beta   90.00
_cell.angle_gamma   90.00
#
_symmetry.space_group_name_H-M   'P 1'
#
loop_
_entity.id
_entity.type
_entity.pdbx_description
1 polymer ?
#
loop_
_entity_poly.entity_id
_entity_poly.type
_entity_poly.pdbx_seq_one_letter_code
_entity_poly.pdbx_strand_id
1 'polypeptide(L)'
;MTEPDAVLPAAWNALISVLCREAPYLQSALAPELARFSQARLASGCLAAAFNTSLLAYNGCPLEFTLSSSKPLTLSCTLDPFLPRYAEDRSVEAFYRHYRRITAAQTEASPEPYLEAVKCMQRQTEQPLRFGSWLGRKYTPEGVKTKVYSEVPAGGYDEAGWPSGMAEHPNHVCKEIGLALLMVGYYPQLPASPLEYYYQWDSAQITHADIAEVMHFFGCGDLFPALSPLLDRALRQTLRDEGFPHTTYGFSLVKGPNGELESFTLFTIAPSFFGDNQRVFPGLEALLVPGGQSMPLLRRAIAEQVPLQFNVVGFSVDRQGNENISCTFSPQNARFDMQSVKQAPSAEPVARPDLTALLEQQCVSGAFISHVRTPDGRWHQDENAFVTAQVLRTLEYTRQTAPYIEKALDFLIACETRPFHFSFWPTVTHPAWMANQSICADIDDTAIITELLYKFGRISLAQLRQTISHMNAYQVRRVDPRLKEPQHQWAECQSFHTWMKDDEDIRQLDCCVNTNALILLNVLRAETGVVAPAYLRIIKMLNQAVQWSGDSYDRLSMLTPYYAHPYEWRVALEYARQRGIPQLTPVIDALARWQRPADRLESPLYRRHDGRFLWTSACLTPFRSLAPIHHTEDSHEYLSQ
;
A
#
# COMPACT_ATOMS: atom_id res chain seq x y z
N MET A 1 -8.46 -19.35 22.38
CA MET A 1 -7.74 -18.56 21.36
C MET A 1 -8.72 -17.53 20.82
N THR A 2 -8.37 -16.25 20.85
CA THR A 2 -9.20 -15.15 20.31
C THR A 2 -9.15 -15.22 18.78
N GLU A 3 -10.30 -15.20 18.11
CA GLU A 3 -10.33 -15.11 16.64
C GLU A 3 -9.68 -13.77 16.22
N PRO A 4 -8.84 -13.75 15.17
CA PRO A 4 -8.23 -12.51 14.71
C PRO A 4 -9.27 -11.62 14.03
N ASP A 5 -9.17 -10.32 14.29
CA ASP A 5 -9.95 -9.32 13.57
C ASP A 5 -9.27 -8.93 12.26
N ALA A 6 -10.10 -8.70 11.25
CA ALA A 6 -9.74 -8.08 9.98
C ALA A 6 -10.57 -6.82 9.77
N VAL A 7 -10.33 -6.13 8.64
CA VAL A 7 -11.00 -4.88 8.32
C VAL A 7 -11.44 -4.85 6.86
N LEU A 8 -12.56 -4.19 6.60
CA LEU A 8 -13.10 -3.92 5.26
C LEU A 8 -13.42 -2.42 5.15
N PRO A 9 -13.17 -1.75 4.01
CA PRO A 9 -13.60 -0.37 3.84
C PRO A 9 -15.10 -0.20 4.12
N ALA A 10 -15.48 0.77 4.95
CA ALA A 10 -16.87 0.91 5.40
C ALA A 10 -17.86 1.15 4.25
N ALA A 11 -17.41 1.82 3.18
CA ALA A 11 -18.22 2.06 1.99
C ALA A 11 -18.40 0.83 1.08
N TRP A 12 -17.67 -0.27 1.32
CA TRP A 12 -17.60 -1.43 0.42
C TRP A 12 -18.97 -2.09 0.22
N ASN A 13 -19.59 -2.55 1.31
CA ASN A 13 -20.86 -3.27 1.25
C ASN A 13 -22.02 -2.34 0.89
N ALA A 14 -21.96 -1.08 1.31
CA ALA A 14 -22.94 -0.07 0.95
C ALA A 14 -22.96 0.15 -0.58
N LEU A 15 -21.79 0.33 -1.20
CA LEU A 15 -21.70 0.50 -2.65
C LEU A 15 -22.24 -0.70 -3.41
N ILE A 16 -21.80 -1.92 -3.07
CA ILE A 16 -22.26 -3.14 -3.75
C ILE A 16 -23.78 -3.28 -3.63
N SER A 17 -24.31 -3.05 -2.43
CA SER A 17 -25.75 -3.16 -2.16
C SER A 17 -26.56 -2.15 -2.97
N VAL A 18 -26.08 -0.91 -3.07
CA VAL A 18 -26.74 0.14 -3.87
C VAL A 18 -26.74 -0.21 -5.36
N LEU A 19 -25.60 -0.65 -5.89
CA LEU A 19 -25.49 -1.07 -7.29
C LEU A 19 -26.41 -2.25 -7.61
N CYS A 20 -26.45 -3.28 -6.76
CA CYS A 20 -27.34 -4.43 -6.95
C CYS A 20 -28.83 -4.08 -6.85
N ARG A 21 -29.22 -3.09 -6.04
CA ARG A 21 -30.63 -2.65 -5.97
C ARG A 21 -31.05 -1.91 -7.24
N GLU A 22 -30.19 -1.06 -7.79
CA GLU A 22 -30.48 -0.32 -9.02
C GLU A 22 -30.40 -1.22 -10.26
N ALA A 23 -29.50 -2.21 -10.25
CA ALA A 23 -29.35 -3.20 -11.31
C ALA A 23 -29.37 -4.64 -10.73
N PRO A 24 -30.56 -5.24 -10.56
CA PRO A 24 -30.72 -6.57 -9.94
C PRO A 24 -29.94 -7.71 -10.60
N TYR A 25 -29.63 -7.60 -11.90
CA TYR A 25 -28.83 -8.59 -12.62
C TYR A 25 -27.39 -8.71 -12.06
N LEU A 26 -26.90 -7.70 -11.33
CA LEU A 26 -25.59 -7.74 -10.67
C LEU A 26 -25.57 -8.71 -9.48
N GLN A 27 -26.71 -8.99 -8.85
CA GLN A 27 -26.78 -9.77 -7.62
C GLN A 27 -26.28 -11.21 -7.78
N SER A 28 -26.48 -11.81 -8.96
CA SER A 28 -26.11 -13.20 -9.24
C SER A 28 -24.62 -13.39 -9.56
N ALA A 29 -23.93 -12.34 -10.01
CA ALA A 29 -22.54 -12.42 -10.48
C ALA A 29 -21.59 -11.49 -9.69
N LEU A 30 -21.86 -10.18 -9.65
CA LEU A 30 -20.98 -9.20 -9.02
C LEU A 30 -20.82 -9.46 -7.52
N ALA A 31 -21.92 -9.59 -6.79
CA ALA A 31 -21.86 -9.73 -5.33
C ALA A 31 -21.09 -10.99 -4.88
N PRO A 32 -21.34 -12.20 -5.45
CA PRO A 32 -20.54 -13.38 -5.13
C PRO A 32 -19.06 -13.27 -5.52
N GLU A 33 -18.74 -12.65 -6.66
CA GLU A 33 -17.34 -12.42 -7.08
C GLU A 33 -16.61 -11.49 -6.11
N LEU A 34 -17.25 -10.38 -5.72
CA LEU A 34 -16.68 -9.43 -4.77
C LEU A 34 -16.55 -10.00 -3.35
N ALA A 35 -17.46 -10.89 -2.94
CA ALA A 35 -17.34 -11.60 -1.66
C ALA A 35 -16.12 -12.54 -1.64
N ARG A 36 -15.88 -13.30 -2.71
CA ARG A 36 -14.67 -14.15 -2.82
C ARG A 36 -13.40 -13.31 -2.91
N PHE A 37 -13.46 -12.19 -3.62
CA PHE A 37 -12.35 -11.24 -3.74
C PHE A 37 -11.96 -10.61 -2.39
N SER A 38 -12.93 -10.13 -1.62
CA SER A 38 -12.67 -9.52 -0.31
C SER A 38 -12.23 -10.56 0.72
N GLN A 39 -12.74 -11.79 0.67
CA GLN A 39 -12.37 -12.86 1.60
C GLN A 39 -10.87 -13.16 1.60
N ALA A 40 -10.23 -13.18 0.44
CA ALA A 40 -8.78 -13.39 0.34
C ALA A 40 -7.97 -12.29 1.06
N ARG A 41 -8.48 -11.04 1.02
CA ARG A 41 -7.87 -9.89 1.71
C ARG A 41 -8.11 -9.92 3.20
N LEU A 42 -9.33 -10.24 3.62
CA LEU A 42 -9.67 -10.41 5.04
C LEU A 42 -8.80 -11.50 5.68
N ALA A 43 -8.59 -12.61 4.98
CA ALA A 43 -7.74 -13.71 5.45
C ALA A 43 -6.22 -13.43 5.35
N SER A 44 -5.80 -12.34 4.71
CA SER A 44 -4.37 -12.08 4.44
C SER A 44 -3.58 -11.65 5.67
N GLY A 45 -4.23 -11.09 6.69
CA GLY A 45 -3.56 -10.41 7.80
C GLY A 45 -2.91 -9.07 7.45
N CYS A 46 -3.12 -8.54 6.25
CA CYS A 46 -2.57 -7.24 5.85
C CYS A 46 -3.45 -6.04 6.29
N LEU A 47 -4.64 -6.29 6.84
CA LEU A 47 -5.60 -5.27 7.30
C LEU A 47 -5.83 -4.18 6.22
N ALA A 48 -5.76 -2.89 6.60
CA ALA A 48 -5.97 -1.78 5.69
C ALA A 48 -4.97 -1.73 4.52
N ALA A 49 -3.76 -2.28 4.68
CA ALA A 49 -2.79 -2.32 3.59
C ALA A 49 -3.33 -3.14 2.41
N ALA A 50 -4.16 -4.17 2.64
CA ALA A 50 -4.79 -4.94 1.56
C ALA A 50 -5.77 -4.14 0.70
N PHE A 51 -6.16 -2.94 1.14
CA PHE A 51 -7.17 -2.08 0.51
C PHE A 51 -6.66 -0.69 0.12
N ASN A 52 -5.43 -0.32 0.48
CA ASN A 52 -4.91 1.05 0.33
C ASN A 52 -3.58 1.12 -0.44
N THR A 53 -3.19 0.05 -1.13
CA THR A 53 -1.86 -0.09 -1.74
C THR A 53 -1.89 -0.52 -3.19
N SER A 54 -3.08 -0.78 -3.78
CA SER A 54 -3.19 -1.12 -5.19
C SER A 54 -2.80 0.06 -6.08
N LEU A 55 -2.31 -0.19 -7.29
CA LEU A 55 -2.17 0.85 -8.33
C LEU A 55 -3.43 1.03 -9.16
N LEU A 56 -4.48 0.22 -8.93
CA LEU A 56 -5.70 0.25 -9.72
C LEU A 56 -6.46 1.57 -9.55
N ALA A 57 -6.79 1.91 -8.30
CA ALA A 57 -7.54 3.13 -7.98
C ALA A 57 -6.64 4.20 -7.36
N TYR A 58 -7.02 5.47 -7.54
CA TYR A 58 -6.25 6.62 -7.07
C TYR A 58 -6.02 6.64 -5.55
N ASN A 59 -6.98 6.13 -4.76
CA ASN A 59 -6.85 5.99 -3.31
C ASN A 59 -6.16 4.68 -2.86
N GLY A 60 -5.59 3.90 -3.78
CA GLY A 60 -5.00 2.61 -3.48
C GLY A 60 -6.01 1.46 -3.35
N CYS A 61 -7.29 1.69 -3.67
CA CYS A 61 -8.32 0.66 -3.61
C CYS A 61 -8.09 -0.43 -4.67
N PRO A 62 -8.16 -1.71 -4.30
CA PRO A 62 -7.99 -2.83 -5.23
C PRO A 62 -9.26 -3.15 -6.02
N LEU A 63 -10.29 -2.31 -5.91
CA LEU A 63 -11.58 -2.43 -6.56
C LEU A 63 -11.92 -1.10 -7.23
N GLU A 64 -12.20 -1.14 -8.53
CA GLU A 64 -12.66 0.01 -9.30
C GLU A 64 -13.89 -0.35 -10.13
N PHE A 65 -14.87 0.55 -10.18
CA PHE A 65 -16.03 0.46 -11.06
C PHE A 65 -15.90 1.48 -12.18
N THR A 66 -16.37 1.13 -13.37
CA THR A 66 -16.45 2.03 -14.54
C THR A 66 -17.87 2.07 -15.08
N LEU A 67 -18.34 3.28 -15.36
CA LEU A 67 -19.57 3.54 -16.12
C LEU A 67 -19.23 4.36 -17.37
N SER A 68 -20.06 4.22 -18.39
CA SER A 68 -19.89 4.88 -19.68
C SER A 68 -21.23 5.38 -20.20
N SER A 69 -21.24 6.58 -20.78
CA SER A 69 -22.45 7.20 -21.32
C SER A 69 -22.97 6.48 -22.56
N SER A 70 -22.10 5.82 -23.33
CA SER A 70 -22.50 4.97 -24.47
C SER A 70 -23.21 3.67 -24.06
N LYS A 71 -22.99 3.19 -22.83
CA LYS A 71 -23.55 1.92 -22.31
C LYS A 71 -24.06 2.12 -20.88
N PRO A 72 -25.11 2.93 -20.68
CA PRO A 72 -25.54 3.40 -19.35
C PRO A 72 -26.05 2.28 -18.43
N LEU A 73 -26.44 1.13 -19.00
CA LEU A 73 -26.87 -0.05 -18.26
C LEU A 73 -25.76 -1.06 -17.98
N THR A 74 -24.54 -0.83 -18.47
CA THR A 74 -23.39 -1.74 -18.27
C THR A 74 -22.51 -1.24 -17.13
N LEU A 75 -22.14 -2.15 -16.22
CA LEU A 75 -21.16 -1.88 -15.17
C LEU A 75 -19.88 -2.66 -15.48
N SER A 76 -18.74 -1.97 -15.51
CA SER A 76 -17.44 -2.67 -15.47
C SER A 76 -16.88 -2.60 -14.05
N CYS A 77 -16.23 -3.67 -13.63
CA CYS A 77 -15.58 -3.80 -12.33
C CYS A 77 -14.18 -4.36 -12.57
N THR A 78 -13.15 -3.62 -12.19
CA THR A 78 -11.76 -4.05 -12.27
C THR A 78 -11.26 -4.39 -10.88
N LEU A 79 -10.51 -5.48 -10.78
CA LEU A 79 -10.01 -6.05 -9.54
C LEU A 79 -8.49 -6.25 -9.63
N ASP A 80 -7.76 -5.74 -8.64
CA ASP A 80 -6.36 -6.11 -8.41
C ASP A 80 -6.35 -7.40 -7.57
N PRO A 81 -5.95 -8.56 -8.10
CA PRO A 81 -6.01 -9.81 -7.34
C PRO A 81 -4.91 -9.98 -6.31
N PHE A 82 -3.86 -9.14 -6.35
CA PHE A 82 -2.63 -9.35 -5.61
C PHE A 82 -2.61 -8.64 -4.26
N LEU A 83 -1.81 -9.17 -3.33
CA LEU A 83 -1.55 -8.57 -2.02
C LEU A 83 -0.28 -7.70 -2.05
N PRO A 84 -0.15 -6.71 -1.14
CA PRO A 84 1.01 -5.81 -1.11
C PRO A 84 2.20 -6.45 -0.38
N ARG A 85 2.76 -7.49 -0.97
CA ARG A 85 3.96 -8.17 -0.50
C ARG A 85 5.03 -8.14 -1.58
N TYR A 86 6.29 -8.09 -1.17
CA TYR A 86 7.41 -8.20 -2.09
C TYR A 86 7.44 -9.59 -2.74
N ALA A 87 7.30 -10.65 -1.93
CA ALA A 87 7.30 -12.03 -2.41
C ALA A 87 6.02 -12.45 -3.15
N GLU A 88 5.06 -11.53 -3.36
CA GLU A 88 3.86 -11.82 -4.13
C GLU A 88 4.23 -12.08 -5.60
N ASP A 89 3.98 -13.31 -6.07
CA ASP A 89 4.11 -13.70 -7.47
C ASP A 89 3.02 -12.98 -8.29
N ARG A 90 3.42 -11.95 -9.03
CA ARG A 90 2.57 -11.14 -9.91
C ARG A 90 2.55 -11.61 -11.36
N SER A 91 3.10 -12.79 -11.65
CA SER A 91 3.08 -13.37 -12.99
C SER A 91 1.65 -13.56 -13.50
N VAL A 92 1.51 -13.58 -14.82
CA VAL A 92 0.24 -13.90 -15.46
C VAL A 92 -0.27 -15.28 -15.04
N GLU A 93 0.59 -16.27 -14.81
CA GLU A 93 0.19 -17.58 -14.29
C GLU A 93 -0.43 -17.49 -12.89
N ALA A 94 0.14 -16.66 -12.01
CA ALA A 94 -0.44 -16.36 -10.71
C ALA A 94 -1.80 -15.68 -10.84
N PHE A 95 -1.90 -14.68 -11.72
CA PHE A 95 -3.15 -14.01 -12.04
C PHE A 95 -4.26 -15.01 -12.39
N TYR A 96 -4.01 -15.99 -13.26
CA TYR A 96 -5.03 -16.99 -13.62
C TYR A 96 -5.46 -17.89 -12.45
N ARG A 97 -4.58 -18.13 -11.46
CA ARG A 97 -4.99 -18.80 -10.21
C ARG A 97 -5.97 -17.94 -9.40
N HIS A 98 -5.72 -16.64 -9.30
CA HIS A 98 -6.62 -15.71 -8.62
C HIS A 98 -7.93 -15.52 -9.38
N TYR A 99 -7.87 -15.33 -10.70
CA TYR A 99 -9.04 -15.23 -11.58
C TYR A 99 -10.01 -16.40 -11.37
N ARG A 100 -9.51 -17.64 -11.40
CA ARG A 100 -10.35 -18.84 -11.18
C ARG A 100 -11.00 -18.86 -9.80
N ARG A 101 -10.27 -18.47 -8.75
CA ARG A 101 -10.80 -18.37 -7.38
C ARG A 101 -11.89 -17.31 -7.26
N ILE A 102 -11.68 -16.13 -7.83
CA ILE A 102 -12.62 -15.00 -7.77
C ILE A 102 -13.90 -15.32 -8.56
N THR A 103 -13.77 -15.89 -9.75
CA THR A 103 -14.92 -16.19 -10.64
C THR A 103 -15.58 -17.54 -10.38
N ALA A 104 -14.96 -18.39 -9.54
CA ALA A 104 -15.36 -19.79 -9.33
C ALA A 104 -15.47 -20.60 -10.65
N ALA A 105 -14.62 -20.28 -11.63
CA ALA A 105 -14.57 -20.98 -12.91
C ALA A 105 -14.15 -22.45 -12.72
N GLN A 106 -14.96 -23.38 -13.22
CA GLN A 106 -14.82 -24.83 -12.97
C GLN A 106 -13.88 -25.56 -13.95
N THR A 107 -13.42 -24.93 -15.02
CA THR A 107 -12.69 -25.61 -16.10
C THR A 107 -11.31 -25.00 -16.35
N GLU A 108 -10.33 -25.85 -16.65
CA GLU A 108 -9.10 -25.44 -17.34
C GLU A 108 -9.48 -25.07 -18.77
N ALA A 109 -9.81 -23.79 -19.01
CA ALA A 109 -9.87 -23.30 -20.38
C ALA A 109 -8.48 -23.51 -21.01
N SER A 110 -8.47 -23.96 -22.28
CA SER A 110 -7.28 -24.16 -23.11
C SER A 110 -6.29 -22.99 -22.96
N PRO A 111 -4.96 -23.22 -23.01
CA PRO A 111 -3.97 -22.13 -22.92
C PRO A 111 -4.34 -21.02 -23.91
N GLU A 112 -4.78 -19.90 -23.35
CA GLU A 112 -5.30 -18.78 -24.11
C GLU A 112 -4.16 -18.18 -24.94
N PRO A 113 -4.35 -17.85 -26.24
CA PRO A 113 -3.28 -17.35 -27.11
C PRO A 113 -2.51 -16.17 -26.51
N TYR A 114 -3.17 -15.34 -25.71
CA TYR A 114 -2.57 -14.19 -25.03
C TYR A 114 -1.76 -14.55 -23.79
N LEU A 115 -2.02 -15.69 -23.13
CA LEU A 115 -1.30 -16.07 -21.90
C LEU A 115 0.20 -16.22 -22.18
N GLU A 116 0.57 -16.96 -23.22
CA GLU A 116 1.99 -17.15 -23.56
C GLU A 116 2.64 -15.85 -24.05
N ALA A 117 1.91 -15.01 -24.79
CA ALA A 117 2.41 -13.69 -25.21
C ALA A 117 2.69 -12.77 -24.00
N VAL A 118 1.74 -12.67 -23.06
CA VAL A 118 1.90 -11.85 -21.83
C VAL A 118 3.03 -12.39 -20.97
N LYS A 119 3.11 -13.71 -20.84
CA LYS A 119 4.18 -14.39 -20.10
C LYS A 119 5.56 -14.09 -20.69
N CYS A 120 5.70 -14.12 -22.02
CA CYS A 120 6.96 -13.75 -22.67
C CYS A 120 7.31 -12.28 -22.40
N MET A 121 6.34 -11.37 -22.57
CA MET A 121 6.50 -9.94 -22.30
C MET A 121 6.91 -9.65 -20.84
N GLN A 122 6.28 -10.30 -19.87
CA GLN A 122 6.50 -10.06 -18.44
C GLN A 122 7.76 -10.73 -17.88
N ARG A 123 8.33 -11.74 -18.56
CA ARG A 123 9.55 -12.44 -18.11
C ARG A 123 10.84 -11.72 -18.48
N GLN A 124 10.79 -10.71 -19.35
CA GLN A 124 11.96 -10.01 -19.86
C GLN A 124 12.44 -8.85 -18.96
N THR A 125 11.83 -8.64 -17.78
CA THR A 125 12.23 -7.61 -16.82
C THR A 125 13.08 -8.17 -15.68
N GLU A 126 14.15 -7.46 -15.32
CA GLU A 126 14.96 -7.75 -14.13
C GLU A 126 14.27 -7.29 -12.84
N GLN A 127 13.34 -6.33 -12.93
CA GLN A 127 12.57 -5.84 -11.78
C GLN A 127 11.24 -6.57 -11.64
N PRO A 128 10.76 -6.80 -10.39
CA PRO A 128 9.42 -7.29 -10.15
C PRO A 128 8.35 -6.42 -10.81
N LEU A 129 7.29 -7.05 -11.31
CA LEU A 129 6.12 -6.36 -11.84
C LEU A 129 5.49 -5.46 -10.77
N ARG A 130 5.06 -4.26 -11.17
CA ARG A 130 4.44 -3.25 -10.28
C ARG A 130 3.04 -3.67 -9.86
N PHE A 131 2.26 -4.20 -10.80
CA PHE A 131 0.88 -4.63 -10.61
C PHE A 131 0.52 -5.92 -11.34
N GLY A 132 1.33 -6.38 -12.30
CA GLY A 132 1.12 -7.64 -13.01
C GLY A 132 -0.10 -7.59 -13.93
N SER A 133 -1.20 -8.22 -13.54
CA SER A 133 -2.44 -8.21 -14.32
C SER A 133 -3.68 -7.97 -13.45
N TRP A 134 -4.62 -7.17 -13.96
CA TRP A 134 -5.91 -6.90 -13.33
C TRP A 134 -7.05 -7.61 -14.03
N LEU A 135 -8.06 -8.00 -13.24
CA LEU A 135 -9.25 -8.68 -13.70
C LEU A 135 -10.38 -7.68 -13.92
N GLY A 136 -10.71 -7.41 -15.18
CA GLY A 136 -11.89 -6.68 -15.59
C GLY A 136 -13.10 -7.60 -15.79
N ARG A 137 -14.23 -7.24 -15.19
CA ARG A 137 -15.52 -7.93 -15.31
C ARG A 137 -16.54 -6.93 -15.83
N LYS A 138 -17.08 -7.20 -17.02
CA LYS A 138 -18.11 -6.38 -17.64
C LYS A 138 -19.46 -7.05 -17.47
N TYR A 139 -20.30 -6.50 -16.62
CA TYR A 139 -21.62 -7.01 -16.31
C TYR A 139 -22.67 -6.30 -17.16
N THR A 140 -23.43 -7.08 -17.90
CA THR A 140 -24.59 -6.61 -18.67
C THR A 140 -25.80 -7.49 -18.34
N PRO A 141 -27.02 -7.07 -18.69
CA PRO A 141 -28.20 -7.91 -18.54
C PRO A 141 -28.09 -9.26 -19.27
N GLU A 142 -27.31 -9.32 -20.36
CA GLU A 142 -27.13 -10.52 -21.19
C GLU A 142 -26.04 -11.45 -20.68
N GLY A 143 -25.19 -11.01 -19.75
CA GLY A 143 -24.14 -11.84 -19.16
C GLY A 143 -22.91 -11.07 -18.70
N VAL A 144 -21.83 -11.82 -18.42
CA VAL A 144 -20.57 -11.27 -17.93
C VAL A 144 -19.43 -11.59 -18.90
N LYS A 145 -18.67 -10.57 -19.28
CA LYS A 145 -17.45 -10.74 -20.08
C LYS A 145 -16.20 -10.46 -19.24
N THR A 146 -15.14 -11.23 -19.48
CA THR A 146 -13.83 -11.00 -18.84
C THR A 146 -12.96 -10.15 -19.75
N LYS A 147 -12.35 -9.11 -19.21
CA LYS A 147 -11.23 -8.39 -19.81
C LYS A 147 -10.04 -8.50 -18.87
N VAL A 148 -8.84 -8.68 -19.39
CA VAL A 148 -7.61 -8.71 -18.60
C VAL A 148 -6.76 -7.51 -19.00
N TYR A 149 -6.23 -6.81 -18.02
CA TYR A 149 -5.30 -5.70 -18.23
C TYR A 149 -3.93 -6.16 -17.73
N SER A 150 -2.94 -6.29 -18.60
CA SER A 150 -1.62 -6.79 -18.23
C SER A 150 -0.57 -5.70 -18.38
N GLU A 151 0.23 -5.53 -17.33
CA GLU A 151 1.37 -4.62 -17.24
C GLU A 151 2.36 -4.89 -18.38
N VAL A 152 2.78 -3.80 -19.02
CA VAL A 152 3.91 -3.78 -19.95
C VAL A 152 5.12 -3.25 -19.18
N PRO A 153 6.16 -4.08 -18.91
CA PRO A 153 7.35 -3.62 -18.20
C PRO A 153 8.10 -2.52 -18.96
N ALA A 154 8.78 -1.64 -18.22
CA ALA A 154 9.52 -0.53 -18.81
C ALA A 154 10.80 -0.96 -19.56
N GLY A 155 11.35 -2.13 -19.23
CA GLY A 155 12.48 -2.77 -19.92
C GLY A 155 11.97 -3.47 -21.18
N GLY A 156 12.59 -3.17 -22.33
CA GLY A 156 12.09 -3.55 -23.66
C GLY A 156 11.58 -4.99 -23.73
N TYR A 157 10.37 -5.13 -24.26
CA TYR A 157 9.75 -6.41 -24.56
C TYR A 157 9.91 -6.74 -26.05
N ASP A 158 9.78 -8.01 -26.41
CA ASP A 158 9.74 -8.43 -27.81
C ASP A 158 8.44 -7.97 -28.50
N GLU A 159 8.49 -6.78 -29.09
CA GLU A 159 7.40 -6.16 -29.84
C GLU A 159 6.91 -7.02 -31.02
N ALA A 160 7.77 -7.89 -31.56
CA ALA A 160 7.43 -8.76 -32.70
C ALA A 160 6.61 -9.99 -32.29
N GLY A 161 6.65 -10.38 -31.01
CA GLY A 161 5.93 -11.54 -30.47
C GLY A 161 4.49 -11.25 -30.04
N TRP A 162 4.04 -9.99 -30.06
CA TRP A 162 2.71 -9.60 -29.60
C TRP A 162 1.66 -9.68 -30.72
N PRO A 163 0.46 -10.25 -30.49
CA PRO A 163 -0.63 -10.24 -31.46
C PRO A 163 -1.07 -8.79 -31.73
N SER A 164 -0.94 -8.36 -33.00
CA SER A 164 -1.48 -7.13 -33.61
C SER A 164 -1.09 -5.75 -33.03
N GLY A 165 -0.23 -5.03 -33.76
CA GLY A 165 -0.31 -3.57 -33.88
C GLY A 165 0.70 -2.70 -33.13
N MET A 166 1.65 -3.30 -32.39
CA MET A 166 2.72 -2.56 -31.70
C MET A 166 3.98 -2.38 -32.55
N ALA A 167 4.19 -3.21 -33.58
CA ALA A 167 5.30 -3.08 -34.51
C ALA A 167 5.30 -1.73 -35.27
N GLU A 168 4.14 -1.07 -35.39
CA GLU A 168 4.01 0.24 -36.05
C GLU A 168 4.53 1.40 -35.17
N HIS A 169 4.49 1.25 -33.84
CA HIS A 169 4.92 2.28 -32.88
C HIS A 169 5.77 1.66 -31.78
N PRO A 170 7.05 1.39 -32.06
CA PRO A 170 7.97 0.84 -31.08
C PRO A 170 8.03 1.68 -29.80
N ASN A 171 8.18 1.02 -28.65
CA ASN A 171 8.16 1.65 -27.33
C ASN A 171 9.26 2.72 -27.17
N HIS A 172 10.41 2.54 -27.82
CA HIS A 172 11.48 3.55 -27.79
C HIS A 172 11.07 4.86 -28.48
N VAL A 173 10.36 4.79 -29.60
CA VAL A 173 9.83 5.97 -30.30
C VAL A 173 8.77 6.66 -29.46
N CYS A 174 7.86 5.90 -28.85
CA CYS A 174 6.86 6.45 -27.93
C CYS A 174 7.53 7.20 -26.77
N LYS A 175 8.60 6.65 -26.18
CA LYS A 175 9.35 7.31 -25.09
C LYS A 175 10.01 8.62 -25.52
N GLU A 176 10.52 8.71 -26.74
CA GLU A 176 11.16 9.94 -27.26
C GLU A 176 10.17 11.12 -27.36
N ILE A 177 8.88 10.83 -27.56
CA ILE A 177 7.79 11.83 -27.57
C ILE A 177 7.03 11.92 -26.24
N GLY A 178 7.60 11.35 -25.16
CA GLY A 178 7.05 11.46 -23.81
C GLY A 178 5.89 10.51 -23.49
N LEU A 179 5.76 9.41 -24.23
CA LEU A 179 4.69 8.41 -24.03
C LEU A 179 5.25 7.09 -23.51
N ALA A 180 4.60 6.53 -22.49
CA ALA A 180 4.93 5.23 -21.94
C ALA A 180 3.73 4.29 -22.02
N LEU A 181 3.87 3.17 -22.73
CA LEU A 181 2.86 2.12 -22.70
C LEU A 181 2.88 1.43 -21.33
N LEU A 182 1.76 1.47 -20.62
CA LEU A 182 1.63 0.92 -19.27
C LEU A 182 1.05 -0.49 -19.24
N MET A 183 0.02 -0.74 -20.05
CA MET A 183 -0.71 -2.00 -20.04
C MET A 183 -1.44 -2.24 -21.35
N VAL A 184 -1.75 -3.52 -21.61
CA VAL A 184 -2.62 -3.95 -22.70
C VAL A 184 -3.85 -4.65 -22.14
N GLY A 185 -5.02 -4.23 -22.60
CA GLY A 185 -6.32 -4.81 -22.30
C GLY A 185 -6.78 -5.78 -23.39
N TYR A 186 -7.20 -6.99 -23.03
CA TYR A 186 -7.67 -8.00 -23.98
C TYR A 186 -8.80 -8.86 -23.43
N TYR A 187 -9.55 -9.51 -24.31
CA TYR A 187 -10.63 -10.43 -23.96
C TYR A 187 -10.15 -11.89 -24.09
N PRO A 188 -9.71 -12.53 -22.99
CA PRO A 188 -9.12 -13.87 -23.03
C PRO A 188 -9.97 -14.93 -23.74
N GLN A 189 -11.30 -14.88 -23.55
CA GLN A 189 -12.22 -15.85 -24.17
C GLN A 189 -12.65 -15.48 -25.60
N LEU A 190 -12.24 -14.33 -26.12
CA LEU A 190 -12.63 -13.83 -27.44
C LEU A 190 -11.39 -13.36 -28.20
N PRO A 191 -10.57 -14.27 -28.75
CA PRO A 191 -9.28 -13.91 -29.37
C PRO A 191 -9.37 -12.92 -30.52
N ALA A 192 -10.50 -12.93 -31.26
CA ALA A 192 -10.79 -11.99 -32.34
C ALA A 192 -11.39 -10.66 -31.86
N SER A 193 -11.50 -10.43 -30.54
CA SER A 193 -11.93 -9.14 -30.03
C SER A 193 -10.81 -8.11 -30.09
N PRO A 194 -11.17 -6.81 -30.10
CA PRO A 194 -10.19 -5.73 -30.10
C PRO A 194 -9.26 -5.77 -28.88
N LEU A 195 -8.03 -5.31 -29.11
CA LEU A 195 -7.03 -5.04 -28.09
C LEU A 195 -7.05 -3.57 -27.72
N GLU A 196 -6.77 -3.25 -26.46
CA GLU A 196 -6.69 -1.86 -25.98
C GLU A 196 -5.32 -1.56 -25.39
N TYR A 197 -4.65 -0.54 -25.91
CA TYR A 197 -3.32 -0.11 -25.50
C TYR A 197 -3.42 1.14 -24.65
N TYR A 198 -2.87 1.13 -23.43
CA TYR A 198 -2.96 2.25 -22.49
C TYR A 198 -1.61 2.94 -22.33
N TYR A 199 -1.52 4.19 -22.79
CA TYR A 199 -0.34 5.03 -22.69
C TYR A 199 -0.50 6.08 -21.60
N GLN A 200 0.57 6.34 -20.88
CA GLN A 200 0.72 7.48 -19.98
C GLN A 200 1.59 8.55 -20.64
N TRP A 201 1.20 9.82 -20.46
CA TRP A 201 2.03 10.96 -20.80
C TRP A 201 2.99 11.29 -19.66
N ASP A 202 4.24 11.58 -19.98
CA ASP A 202 5.25 12.06 -19.03
C ASP A 202 5.05 13.53 -18.61
N SER A 203 4.28 14.29 -19.36
CA SER A 203 3.92 15.67 -19.06
C SER A 203 2.63 15.78 -18.26
N ALA A 204 2.66 16.61 -17.22
CA ALA A 204 1.47 17.01 -16.48
C ALA A 204 0.70 18.18 -17.13
N GLN A 205 1.21 18.73 -18.22
CA GLN A 205 0.64 19.84 -18.98
C GLN A 205 0.43 19.40 -20.41
N ILE A 206 -0.81 19.51 -20.89
CA ILE A 206 -1.18 19.18 -22.26
C ILE A 206 -2.06 20.27 -22.86
N THR A 207 -2.07 20.35 -24.18
CA THR A 207 -2.91 21.25 -24.96
C THR A 207 -3.71 20.46 -26.00
N HIS A 208 -4.69 21.13 -26.62
CA HIS A 208 -5.38 20.59 -27.78
C HIS A 208 -4.42 20.23 -28.92
N ALA A 209 -3.35 21.02 -29.12
CA ALA A 209 -2.35 20.75 -30.16
C ALA A 209 -1.57 19.47 -29.86
N ASP A 210 -1.14 19.28 -28.60
CA ASP A 210 -0.43 18.07 -28.19
C ASP A 210 -1.30 16.82 -28.41
N ILE A 211 -2.60 16.89 -28.05
CA ILE A 211 -3.54 15.78 -28.24
C ILE A 211 -3.71 15.46 -29.74
N ALA A 212 -3.85 16.49 -30.58
CA ALA A 212 -3.96 16.33 -32.02
C ALA A 212 -2.69 15.72 -32.64
N GLU A 213 -1.51 16.13 -32.18
CA GLU A 213 -0.22 15.58 -32.62
C GLU A 213 -0.08 14.09 -32.23
N VAL A 214 -0.44 13.73 -31.01
CA VAL A 214 -0.48 12.33 -30.57
C VAL A 214 -1.47 11.51 -31.39
N MET A 215 -2.69 12.02 -31.62
CA MET A 215 -3.66 11.34 -32.48
C MET A 215 -3.15 11.18 -33.91
N HIS A 216 -2.46 12.19 -34.46
CA HIS A 216 -1.83 12.09 -35.77
C HIS A 216 -0.71 11.04 -35.80
N PHE A 217 0.13 10.99 -34.76
CA PHE A 217 1.20 9.99 -34.61
C PHE A 217 0.65 8.57 -34.67
N PHE A 218 -0.51 8.30 -34.03
CA PHE A 218 -1.18 6.99 -34.08
C PHE A 218 -2.15 6.81 -35.27
N GLY A 219 -2.08 7.68 -36.28
CA GLY A 219 -2.86 7.55 -37.53
C GLY A 219 -4.36 7.82 -37.37
N CYS A 220 -4.77 8.60 -36.36
CA CYS A 220 -6.17 8.92 -36.07
C CYS A 220 -6.47 10.39 -35.89
N GLY A 221 -5.61 11.27 -36.41
CA GLY A 221 -5.80 12.73 -36.38
C GLY A 221 -7.15 13.19 -36.95
N ASP A 222 -7.70 12.47 -37.93
CA ASP A 222 -9.00 12.78 -38.55
C ASP A 222 -10.19 12.69 -37.55
N LEU A 223 -10.03 12.01 -36.42
CA LEU A 223 -11.05 11.93 -35.36
C LEU A 223 -10.98 13.10 -34.37
N PHE A 224 -9.90 13.88 -34.37
CA PHE A 224 -9.73 14.99 -33.42
C PHE A 224 -10.82 16.07 -33.53
N PRO A 225 -11.31 16.47 -34.72
CA PRO A 225 -12.42 17.42 -34.84
C PRO A 225 -13.72 16.97 -34.15
N ALA A 226 -13.93 15.66 -33.99
CA ALA A 226 -15.07 15.11 -33.25
C ALA A 226 -14.80 15.03 -31.73
N LEU A 227 -13.54 14.89 -31.31
CA LEU A 227 -13.16 14.85 -29.89
C LEU A 227 -13.04 16.25 -29.26
N SER A 228 -12.49 17.23 -29.98
CA SER A 228 -12.20 18.56 -29.47
C SER A 228 -13.41 19.27 -28.84
N PRO A 229 -14.63 19.22 -29.43
CA PRO A 229 -15.80 19.84 -28.81
C PRO A 229 -16.12 19.25 -27.43
N LEU A 230 -16.00 17.94 -27.26
CA LEU A 230 -16.18 17.29 -25.95
C LEU A 230 -15.15 17.78 -24.93
N LEU A 231 -13.89 17.93 -25.33
CA LEU A 231 -12.81 18.44 -24.48
C LEU A 231 -13.09 19.89 -24.06
N ASP A 232 -13.52 20.75 -24.98
CA ASP A 232 -13.92 22.13 -24.66
C ASP A 232 -15.08 22.18 -23.66
N ARG A 233 -16.05 21.26 -23.77
CA ARG A 233 -17.13 21.16 -22.77
C ARG A 233 -16.58 20.75 -21.41
N ALA A 234 -15.65 19.80 -21.38
CA ALA A 234 -15.01 19.30 -20.16
C ALA A 234 -14.20 20.38 -19.45
N LEU A 235 -13.42 21.17 -20.20
CA LEU A 235 -12.62 22.27 -19.66
C LEU A 235 -13.48 23.34 -18.97
N ARG A 236 -14.68 23.62 -19.50
CA ARG A 236 -15.65 24.54 -18.87
C ARG A 236 -16.17 24.08 -17.51
N GLN A 237 -15.93 22.82 -17.10
CA GLN A 237 -16.30 22.31 -15.79
C GLN A 237 -15.16 22.33 -14.77
N THR A 238 -13.97 22.75 -15.18
CA THR A 238 -12.79 22.84 -14.29
C THR A 238 -12.79 24.15 -13.49
N LEU A 239 -11.88 24.30 -12.52
CA LEU A 239 -11.73 25.57 -11.76
C LEU A 239 -10.88 26.62 -12.47
N ARG A 240 -10.10 26.20 -13.47
CA ARG A 240 -9.16 27.09 -14.13
C ARG A 240 -9.87 27.69 -15.33
N ASP A 241 -9.77 29.00 -15.44
CA ASP A 241 -10.28 29.74 -16.60
C ASP A 241 -9.38 29.56 -17.84
N GLU A 242 -8.18 28.97 -17.68
CA GLU A 242 -7.20 28.78 -18.75
C GLU A 242 -6.69 27.33 -18.82
N GLY A 243 -7.04 26.63 -19.90
CA GLY A 243 -6.41 25.39 -20.36
C GLY A 243 -6.66 24.13 -19.52
N PHE A 244 -5.93 23.07 -19.85
CA PHE A 244 -6.00 21.78 -19.15
C PHE A 244 -5.37 21.88 -17.74
N PRO A 245 -6.04 21.36 -16.69
CA PRO A 245 -5.48 21.30 -15.33
C PRO A 245 -4.15 20.53 -15.26
N HIS A 246 -3.27 20.88 -14.32
CA HIS A 246 -2.04 20.11 -14.14
C HIS A 246 -2.34 18.80 -13.42
N THR A 247 -2.21 17.68 -14.13
CA THR A 247 -2.49 16.35 -13.59
C THR A 247 -1.87 15.26 -14.48
N THR A 248 -2.05 14.00 -14.11
CA THR A 248 -1.61 12.86 -14.93
C THR A 248 -2.61 12.60 -16.03
N TYR A 249 -2.12 12.70 -17.27
CA TYR A 249 -2.86 12.36 -18.47
C TYR A 249 -2.37 11.05 -19.08
N GLY A 250 -3.27 10.37 -19.76
CA GLY A 250 -2.96 9.23 -20.61
C GLY A 250 -4.03 9.07 -21.67
N PHE A 251 -3.84 8.13 -22.57
CA PHE A 251 -4.85 7.79 -23.55
C PHE A 251 -4.87 6.28 -23.82
N SER A 252 -6.00 5.80 -24.32
CA SER A 252 -6.09 4.43 -24.82
C SER A 252 -6.47 4.36 -26.30
N LEU A 253 -5.93 3.36 -26.97
CA LEU A 253 -6.21 3.01 -28.37
C LEU A 253 -6.83 1.64 -28.41
N VAL A 254 -8.05 1.53 -28.93
CA VAL A 254 -8.67 0.23 -29.21
C VAL A 254 -8.39 -0.13 -30.66
N LYS A 255 -7.68 -1.22 -30.92
CA LYS A 255 -7.38 -1.73 -32.26
C LYS A 255 -8.12 -3.06 -32.49
N GLY A 256 -8.83 -3.17 -33.61
CA GLY A 256 -9.46 -4.40 -34.07
C GLY A 256 -8.42 -5.46 -34.44
N PRO A 257 -8.85 -6.72 -34.69
CA PRO A 257 -7.94 -7.81 -35.01
C PRO A 257 -7.12 -7.62 -36.30
N ASN A 258 -7.52 -6.73 -37.22
CA ASN A 258 -6.73 -6.39 -38.41
C ASN A 258 -5.90 -5.12 -38.25
N GLY A 259 -5.77 -4.59 -37.02
CA GLY A 259 -4.98 -3.40 -36.69
C GLY A 259 -5.72 -2.07 -36.87
N GLU A 260 -6.95 -2.10 -37.35
CA GLU A 260 -7.78 -0.92 -37.55
C GLU A 260 -8.17 -0.26 -36.22
N LEU A 261 -7.97 1.05 -36.08
CA LEU A 261 -8.37 1.77 -34.87
C LEU A 261 -9.89 1.80 -34.76
N GLU A 262 -10.44 1.37 -33.63
CA GLU A 262 -11.87 1.41 -33.30
C GLU A 262 -12.27 2.63 -32.45
N SER A 263 -11.40 3.05 -31.53
CA SER A 263 -11.65 4.24 -30.71
C SER A 263 -10.37 4.79 -30.09
N PHE A 264 -10.38 6.10 -29.85
CA PHE A 264 -9.39 6.82 -29.07
C PHE A 264 -10.05 7.35 -27.78
N THR A 265 -9.40 7.21 -26.63
CA THR A 265 -9.87 7.78 -25.36
C THR A 265 -8.76 8.57 -24.68
N LEU A 266 -8.95 9.87 -24.47
CA LEU A 266 -8.12 10.64 -23.54
C LEU A 266 -8.65 10.40 -22.12
N PHE A 267 -7.78 10.11 -21.16
CA PHE A 267 -8.18 9.94 -19.76
C PHE A 267 -7.26 10.69 -18.80
N THR A 268 -7.80 11.04 -17.63
CA THR A 268 -7.11 11.84 -16.62
C THR A 268 -7.67 11.59 -15.22
N ILE A 269 -6.87 11.87 -14.18
CA ILE A 269 -7.31 11.77 -12.79
C ILE A 269 -8.46 12.74 -12.52
N ALA A 270 -9.65 12.20 -12.24
CA ALA A 270 -10.90 12.98 -12.19
C ALA A 270 -10.89 14.06 -11.10
N PRO A 271 -10.52 13.78 -9.83
CA PRO A 271 -10.43 14.81 -8.81
C PRO A 271 -9.48 15.95 -9.18
N SER A 272 -8.34 15.65 -9.80
CA SER A 272 -7.38 16.67 -10.21
C SER A 272 -7.87 17.49 -11.40
N PHE A 273 -8.60 16.87 -12.33
CA PHE A 273 -9.19 17.55 -13.48
C PHE A 273 -10.32 18.49 -13.06
N PHE A 274 -11.28 18.00 -12.28
CA PHE A 274 -12.40 18.83 -11.84
C PHE A 274 -12.00 19.79 -10.72
N GLY A 275 -11.04 19.45 -9.87
CA GLY A 275 -10.46 20.29 -8.81
C GLY A 275 -10.40 19.58 -7.46
N ASP A 276 -11.43 18.81 -7.13
CA ASP A 276 -11.47 17.92 -5.96
C ASP A 276 -12.49 16.79 -6.18
N ASN A 277 -12.54 15.83 -5.27
CA ASN A 277 -13.43 14.66 -5.35
C ASN A 277 -14.93 15.02 -5.26
N GLN A 278 -15.31 16.09 -4.56
CA GLN A 278 -16.71 16.51 -4.39
C GLN A 278 -17.26 17.15 -5.67
N ARG A 279 -16.40 17.77 -6.48
CA ARG A 279 -16.79 18.46 -7.71
C ARG A 279 -16.85 17.56 -8.95
N VAL A 280 -16.32 16.33 -8.87
CA VAL A 280 -16.36 15.38 -10.00
C VAL A 280 -17.79 15.06 -10.44
N PHE A 281 -18.68 14.67 -9.53
CA PHE A 281 -20.05 14.27 -9.92
C PHE A 281 -20.87 15.43 -10.51
N PRO A 282 -20.93 16.63 -9.90
CA PRO A 282 -21.59 17.78 -10.52
C PRO A 282 -21.02 18.14 -11.89
N GLY A 283 -19.69 18.13 -12.05
CA GLY A 283 -19.05 18.40 -13.34
C GLY A 283 -19.37 17.35 -14.40
N LEU A 284 -19.40 16.07 -14.01
CA LEU A 284 -19.79 14.98 -14.91
C LEU A 284 -21.25 15.07 -15.34
N GLU A 285 -22.18 15.35 -14.42
CA GLU A 285 -23.60 15.54 -14.76
C GLU A 285 -23.79 16.70 -15.74
N ALA A 286 -23.10 17.83 -15.53
CA ALA A 286 -23.13 18.96 -16.44
C ALA A 286 -22.60 18.60 -17.85
N LEU A 287 -21.60 17.72 -17.94
CA LEU A 287 -21.07 17.24 -19.22
C LEU A 287 -22.03 16.35 -20.00
N LEU A 288 -22.88 15.60 -19.30
CA LEU A 288 -23.80 14.64 -19.90
C LEU A 288 -25.09 15.31 -20.42
N VAL A 289 -25.47 16.47 -19.86
CA VAL A 289 -26.71 17.21 -20.22
C VAL A 289 -26.83 17.54 -21.71
N PRO A 290 -25.82 18.14 -22.38
CA PRO A 290 -25.93 18.49 -23.80
C PRO A 290 -26.19 17.29 -24.72
N GLY A 291 -25.74 16.10 -24.35
CA GLY A 291 -25.94 14.87 -25.10
C GLY A 291 -27.21 14.09 -24.72
N GLY A 292 -28.00 14.57 -23.75
CA GLY A 292 -29.12 13.81 -23.18
C GLY A 292 -28.70 12.48 -22.54
N GLN A 293 -27.43 12.38 -22.13
CA GLN A 293 -26.84 11.16 -21.58
C GLN A 293 -27.03 11.11 -20.05
N SER A 294 -26.92 9.93 -19.45
CA SER A 294 -26.96 9.78 -17.98
C SER A 294 -26.19 8.56 -17.50
N MET A 295 -25.81 8.56 -16.21
CA MET A 295 -25.19 7.42 -15.53
C MET A 295 -26.01 7.01 -14.30
N PRO A 296 -27.11 6.27 -14.47
CA PRO A 296 -28.11 6.03 -13.41
C PRO A 296 -27.53 5.32 -12.17
N LEU A 297 -26.63 4.35 -12.36
CA LEU A 297 -25.96 3.64 -11.27
C LEU A 297 -25.14 4.57 -10.36
N LEU A 298 -24.39 5.51 -10.95
CA LEU A 298 -23.63 6.50 -10.18
C LEU A 298 -24.56 7.50 -9.50
N ARG A 299 -25.57 7.99 -10.20
CA ARG A 299 -26.57 8.91 -9.64
C ARG A 299 -27.25 8.29 -8.41
N ARG A 300 -27.57 6.99 -8.45
CA ARG A 300 -28.11 6.27 -7.30
C ARG A 300 -27.11 6.23 -6.13
N ALA A 301 -25.86 5.86 -6.38
CA ALA A 301 -24.83 5.82 -5.34
C ALA A 301 -24.62 7.17 -4.64
N ILE A 302 -24.64 8.26 -5.41
CA ILE A 302 -24.55 9.62 -4.87
C ILE A 302 -25.81 10.01 -4.08
N ALA A 303 -27.00 9.69 -4.59
CA ALA A 303 -28.26 9.97 -3.90
C ALA A 303 -28.35 9.26 -2.54
N GLU A 304 -27.77 8.06 -2.43
CA GLU A 304 -27.67 7.30 -1.19
C GLU A 304 -26.46 7.68 -0.30
N GLN A 305 -25.73 8.74 -0.67
CA GLN A 305 -24.57 9.25 0.08
C GLN A 305 -23.49 8.19 0.33
N VAL A 306 -23.31 7.26 -0.61
CA VAL A 306 -22.22 6.28 -0.52
C VAL A 306 -20.89 7.06 -0.63
N PRO A 307 -19.94 6.89 0.30
CA PRO A 307 -18.64 7.55 0.21
C PRO A 307 -17.82 6.96 -0.95
N LEU A 308 -17.70 7.72 -2.04
CA LEU A 308 -16.95 7.35 -3.24
C LEU A 308 -15.65 8.13 -3.37
N GLN A 309 -14.64 7.46 -3.91
CA GLN A 309 -13.45 8.07 -4.50
C GLN A 309 -13.60 7.99 -6.01
N PHE A 310 -13.60 9.11 -6.71
CA PHE A 310 -13.47 9.15 -8.16
C PHE A 310 -12.00 8.98 -8.55
N ASN A 311 -11.73 8.17 -9.56
CA ASN A 311 -10.36 7.85 -9.98
C ASN A 311 -10.01 8.57 -11.28
N VAL A 312 -10.62 8.14 -12.38
CA VAL A 312 -10.32 8.56 -13.76
C VAL A 312 -11.60 8.97 -14.48
N VAL A 313 -11.53 10.06 -15.24
CA VAL A 313 -12.53 10.44 -16.24
C VAL A 313 -11.92 10.25 -17.63
N GLY A 314 -12.70 9.70 -18.56
CA GLY A 314 -12.29 9.44 -19.94
C GLY A 314 -13.22 10.12 -20.95
N PHE A 315 -12.62 10.64 -22.01
CA PHE A 315 -13.27 11.31 -23.14
C PHE A 315 -12.90 10.55 -24.41
N SER A 316 -13.88 9.88 -25.01
CA SER A 316 -13.67 8.95 -26.11
C SER A 316 -14.34 9.43 -27.39
N VAL A 317 -13.75 9.05 -28.52
CA VAL A 317 -14.35 9.12 -29.86
C VAL A 317 -14.17 7.78 -30.56
N ASP A 318 -15.24 7.27 -31.19
CA ASP A 318 -15.19 6.06 -32.03
C ASP A 318 -14.95 6.40 -33.51
N ARG A 319 -14.80 5.39 -34.37
CA ARG A 319 -14.59 5.59 -35.82
C ARG A 319 -15.71 6.35 -36.52
N GLN A 320 -16.91 6.31 -35.96
CA GLN A 320 -18.07 7.01 -36.50
C GLN A 320 -18.14 8.47 -36.01
N GLY A 321 -17.19 8.91 -35.17
CA GLY A 321 -17.17 10.22 -34.57
C GLY A 321 -18.12 10.37 -33.39
N ASN A 322 -18.66 9.26 -32.85
CA ASN A 322 -19.53 9.34 -31.68
C ASN A 322 -18.69 9.59 -30.43
N GLU A 323 -19.11 10.58 -29.67
CA GLU A 323 -18.50 10.95 -28.39
C GLU A 323 -19.00 10.04 -27.25
N ASN A 324 -18.11 9.67 -26.34
CA ASN A 324 -18.45 8.95 -25.13
C ASN A 324 -17.68 9.49 -23.92
N ILE A 325 -18.33 9.50 -22.77
CA ILE A 325 -17.72 9.87 -21.48
C ILE A 325 -17.74 8.63 -20.58
N SER A 326 -16.60 8.31 -19.99
CA SER A 326 -16.50 7.28 -18.96
C SER A 326 -16.02 7.87 -17.64
N CYS A 327 -16.50 7.32 -16.53
CA CYS A 327 -16.06 7.70 -15.20
C CYS A 327 -15.79 6.43 -14.39
N THR A 328 -14.68 6.43 -13.67
CA THR A 328 -14.30 5.36 -12.75
C THR A 328 -14.33 5.83 -11.30
N PHE A 329 -14.71 4.92 -10.41
CA PHE A 329 -14.81 5.21 -8.99
C PHE A 329 -14.63 3.95 -8.13
N SER A 330 -14.23 4.16 -6.89
CA SER A 330 -14.00 3.12 -5.89
C SER A 330 -14.70 3.49 -4.57
N PRO A 331 -14.95 2.53 -3.67
CA PRO A 331 -15.27 2.87 -2.28
C PRO A 331 -14.16 3.73 -1.67
N GLN A 332 -14.51 4.71 -0.82
CA GLN A 332 -13.52 5.33 0.05
C GLN A 332 -12.98 4.32 1.06
N ASN A 333 -11.69 4.44 1.36
CA ASN A 333 -10.92 3.52 2.20
C ASN A 333 -10.17 4.27 3.33
N ALA A 334 -10.73 5.40 3.77
CA ALA A 334 -10.28 6.16 4.94
C ALA A 334 -10.91 5.67 6.25
N ARG A 335 -11.98 4.87 6.18
CA ARG A 335 -12.74 4.33 7.31
C ARG A 335 -12.95 2.84 7.11
N PHE A 336 -12.83 2.07 8.18
CA PHE A 336 -12.91 0.62 8.13
C PHE A 336 -13.89 0.06 9.15
N ASP A 337 -14.67 -0.92 8.70
CA ASP A 337 -15.47 -1.78 9.54
C ASP A 337 -14.66 -3.01 9.94
N MET A 338 -14.72 -3.39 11.20
CA MET A 338 -14.09 -4.62 11.70
C MET A 338 -14.89 -5.84 11.28
N GLN A 339 -14.19 -6.92 10.97
CA GLN A 339 -14.75 -8.21 10.58
C GLN A 339 -14.01 -9.30 11.34
N SER A 340 -14.73 -10.17 12.07
CA SER A 340 -14.11 -11.33 12.70
C SER A 340 -13.87 -12.40 11.65
N VAL A 341 -12.63 -12.89 11.55
CA VAL A 341 -12.26 -13.90 10.55
C VAL A 341 -12.01 -15.22 11.25
N LYS A 342 -12.82 -16.22 10.91
CA LYS A 342 -12.53 -17.61 11.29
C LYS A 342 -11.25 -18.02 10.58
N GLN A 343 -10.18 -18.26 11.34
CA GLN A 343 -8.99 -18.87 10.77
C GLN A 343 -9.34 -20.26 10.25
N ALA A 344 -8.98 -20.52 9.00
CA ALA A 344 -8.92 -21.90 8.53
C ALA A 344 -7.89 -22.65 9.40
N PRO A 345 -8.13 -23.93 9.73
CA PRO A 345 -7.13 -24.74 10.43
C PRO A 345 -5.80 -24.63 9.67
N SER A 346 -4.70 -24.32 10.37
CA SER A 346 -3.39 -24.25 9.73
C SER A 346 -3.11 -25.62 9.08
N ALA A 347 -2.90 -25.63 7.77
CA ALA A 347 -2.44 -26.81 7.07
C ALA A 347 -0.99 -27.05 7.48
N GLU A 348 -0.79 -28.07 8.31
CA GLU A 348 0.49 -28.54 8.89
C GLU A 348 1.26 -27.50 9.74
N PRO A 349 1.93 -27.93 10.83
CA PRO A 349 2.84 -27.05 11.54
C PRO A 349 3.95 -26.60 10.58
N VAL A 350 4.05 -25.29 10.36
CA VAL A 350 5.17 -24.70 9.60
C VAL A 350 6.45 -25.20 10.25
N ALA A 351 7.29 -25.90 9.46
CA ALA A 351 8.56 -26.41 9.95
C ALA A 351 9.34 -25.25 10.61
N ARG A 352 9.82 -25.48 11.84
CA ARG A 352 10.57 -24.47 12.57
C ARG A 352 11.76 -24.03 11.69
N PRO A 353 11.90 -22.73 11.40
CA PRO A 353 12.94 -22.26 10.49
C PRO A 353 14.32 -22.55 11.09
N ASP A 354 15.28 -22.93 10.25
CA ASP A 354 16.66 -23.15 10.68
C ASP A 354 17.34 -21.81 10.96
N LEU A 355 17.82 -21.63 12.20
CA LEU A 355 18.51 -20.41 12.62
C LEU A 355 19.73 -20.11 11.75
N THR A 356 20.48 -21.13 11.32
CA THR A 356 21.67 -20.93 10.47
C THR A 356 21.28 -20.31 9.14
N ALA A 357 20.29 -20.91 8.46
CA ALA A 357 19.76 -20.39 7.21
C ALA A 357 19.14 -18.98 7.33
N LEU A 358 18.61 -18.60 8.51
CA LEU A 358 18.13 -17.23 8.74
C LEU A 358 19.27 -16.23 8.93
N LEU A 359 20.31 -16.59 9.68
CA LEU A 359 21.48 -15.73 9.92
C LEU A 359 22.24 -15.47 8.61
N GLU A 360 22.34 -16.47 7.74
CA GLU A 360 22.97 -16.36 6.42
C GLU A 360 22.27 -15.40 5.45
N GLN A 361 21.06 -14.92 5.79
CA GLN A 361 20.36 -13.86 5.02
C GLN A 361 20.84 -12.45 5.35
N GLN A 362 21.78 -12.28 6.30
CA GLN A 362 22.37 -10.98 6.62
C GLN A 362 23.12 -10.41 5.41
N CYS A 363 22.86 -9.14 5.09
CA CYS A 363 23.50 -8.43 4.00
C CYS A 363 24.98 -8.15 4.29
N VAL A 364 25.76 -7.84 3.25
CA VAL A 364 27.19 -7.51 3.37
C VAL A 364 27.43 -6.31 4.29
N SER A 365 26.49 -5.35 4.32
CA SER A 365 26.52 -4.19 5.21
C SER A 365 26.41 -4.53 6.70
N GLY A 366 25.94 -5.74 7.04
CA GLY A 366 25.55 -6.13 8.40
C GLY A 366 24.06 -5.97 8.69
N ALA A 367 23.29 -5.31 7.83
CA ALA A 367 21.84 -5.19 7.97
C ALA A 367 21.10 -6.52 7.69
N PHE A 368 19.88 -6.63 8.20
CA PHE A 368 18.93 -7.65 7.76
C PHE A 368 17.94 -7.08 6.76
N ILE A 369 17.60 -7.89 5.75
CA ILE A 369 16.92 -7.40 4.56
C ILE A 369 15.45 -7.04 4.81
N SER A 370 15.04 -5.95 4.17
CA SER A 370 13.66 -5.53 4.04
C SER A 370 13.38 -5.07 2.62
N HIS A 371 12.12 -4.81 2.33
CA HIS A 371 11.72 -4.30 1.03
C HIS A 371 10.75 -3.15 1.24
N VAL A 372 10.87 -2.13 0.40
CA VAL A 372 9.96 -0.99 0.38
C VAL A 372 9.20 -0.95 -0.93
N ARG A 373 7.89 -0.76 -0.85
CA ARG A 373 7.06 -0.40 -1.99
C ARG A 373 6.97 1.11 -2.07
N THR A 374 7.35 1.67 -3.22
CA THR A 374 7.25 3.12 -3.51
C THR A 374 5.87 3.50 -4.07
N PRO A 375 5.52 4.79 -4.14
CA PRO A 375 4.22 5.24 -4.62
C PRO A 375 3.88 4.82 -6.05
N ASP A 376 4.90 4.64 -6.91
CA ASP A 376 4.74 4.11 -8.26
C ASP A 376 4.52 2.59 -8.30
N GLY A 377 4.51 1.94 -7.14
CA GLY A 377 4.30 0.51 -6.92
C GLY A 377 5.50 -0.38 -7.24
N ARG A 378 6.67 0.20 -7.51
CA ARG A 378 7.90 -0.59 -7.55
C ARG A 378 8.29 -1.06 -6.17
N TRP A 379 8.99 -2.18 -6.15
CA TRP A 379 9.61 -2.70 -4.95
C TRP A 379 11.12 -2.50 -5.04
N HIS A 380 11.69 -2.05 -3.94
CA HIS A 380 13.13 -1.89 -3.78
C HIS A 380 13.61 -2.71 -2.59
N GLN A 381 14.74 -3.37 -2.76
CA GLN A 381 15.51 -3.92 -1.66
C GLN A 381 15.95 -2.77 -0.75
N ASP A 382 15.83 -2.95 0.56
CA ASP A 382 16.15 -1.95 1.57
C ASP A 382 16.85 -2.55 2.78
N GLU A 383 17.92 -1.89 3.22
CA GLU A 383 18.76 -2.27 4.35
C GLU A 383 18.67 -1.18 5.41
N ASN A 384 17.70 -1.29 6.34
CA ASN A 384 17.46 -0.26 7.35
C ASN A 384 17.80 -0.71 8.78
N ALA A 385 18.00 0.28 9.63
CA ALA A 385 18.36 0.11 11.03
C ALA A 385 17.26 -0.60 11.81
N PHE A 386 16.00 -0.36 11.46
CA PHE A 386 14.88 -0.78 12.27
C PHE A 386 14.60 -2.28 12.17
N VAL A 387 14.57 -2.87 10.96
CA VAL A 387 14.46 -4.33 10.78
C VAL A 387 15.66 -5.03 11.42
N THR A 388 16.87 -4.50 11.21
CA THR A 388 18.11 -5.02 11.79
C THR A 388 18.04 -5.04 13.32
N ALA A 389 17.62 -3.94 13.93
CA ALA A 389 17.46 -3.81 15.37
C ALA A 389 16.41 -4.77 15.93
N GLN A 390 15.28 -4.93 15.24
CA GLN A 390 14.25 -5.87 15.66
C GLN A 390 14.70 -7.33 15.57
N VAL A 391 15.51 -7.71 14.58
CA VAL A 391 16.15 -9.03 14.55
C VAL A 391 17.05 -9.20 15.77
N LEU A 392 17.90 -8.22 16.09
CA LEU A 392 18.79 -8.30 17.26
C LEU A 392 18.05 -8.44 18.61
N ARG A 393 16.84 -7.90 18.73
CA ARG A 393 15.99 -8.13 19.92
C ARG A 393 15.59 -9.59 20.11
N THR A 394 15.56 -10.39 19.04
CA THR A 394 15.23 -11.83 19.08
C THR A 394 16.43 -12.72 19.37
N LEU A 395 17.65 -12.19 19.29
CA LEU A 395 18.88 -12.97 19.40
C LEU A 395 19.51 -12.86 20.80
N GLU A 396 20.08 -13.98 21.23
CA GLU A 396 21.00 -14.07 22.36
C GLU A 396 22.45 -14.17 21.85
N TYR A 397 23.41 -13.68 22.64
CA TYR A 397 24.83 -13.69 22.25
C TYR A 397 25.45 -15.07 22.50
N THR A 398 25.57 -15.86 21.44
CA THR A 398 26.13 -17.22 21.47
C THR A 398 27.26 -17.32 20.45
N ARG A 399 28.04 -18.41 20.46
CA ARG A 399 29.09 -18.64 19.44
C ARG A 399 28.54 -18.65 18.01
N GLN A 400 27.30 -19.13 17.81
CA GLN A 400 26.66 -19.19 16.50
C GLN A 400 26.19 -17.80 16.03
N THR A 401 25.63 -16.99 16.93
CA THR A 401 25.01 -15.69 16.60
C THR A 401 25.99 -14.52 16.67
N ALA A 402 27.07 -14.62 17.46
CA ALA A 402 28.02 -13.52 17.70
C ALA A 402 28.55 -12.86 16.42
N PRO A 403 29.02 -13.58 15.38
CA PRO A 403 29.54 -12.93 14.17
C PRO A 403 28.50 -12.07 13.44
N TYR A 404 27.23 -12.48 13.48
CA TYR A 404 26.12 -11.75 12.86
C TYR A 404 25.67 -10.57 13.71
N ILE A 405 25.66 -10.73 15.04
CA ILE A 405 25.37 -9.65 15.98
C ILE A 405 26.41 -8.53 15.85
N GLU A 406 27.71 -8.86 15.83
CA GLU A 406 28.76 -7.84 15.71
C GLU A 406 28.64 -7.02 14.43
N LYS A 407 28.41 -7.68 13.28
CA LYS A 407 28.20 -7.00 12.00
C LYS A 407 26.96 -6.10 12.01
N ALA A 408 25.86 -6.57 12.60
CA ALA A 408 24.65 -5.78 12.72
C ALA A 408 24.86 -4.55 13.63
N LEU A 409 25.61 -4.69 14.72
CA LEU A 409 25.94 -3.57 15.60
C LEU A 409 26.84 -2.54 14.91
N ASP A 410 27.79 -2.97 14.08
CA ASP A 410 28.60 -2.07 13.24
C ASP A 410 27.70 -1.26 12.28
N PHE A 411 26.73 -1.93 11.64
CA PHE A 411 25.74 -1.27 10.80
C PHE A 411 24.91 -0.24 11.58
N LEU A 412 24.40 -0.60 12.77
CA LEU A 412 23.60 0.31 13.60
C LEU A 412 24.42 1.51 14.10
N ILE A 413 25.72 1.36 14.37
CA ILE A 413 26.60 2.49 14.71
C ILE A 413 26.74 3.44 13.53
N ALA A 414 26.86 2.92 12.29
CA ALA A 414 26.96 3.74 11.10
C ALA A 414 25.70 4.58 10.82
N CYS A 415 24.56 4.23 11.43
CA CYS A 415 23.32 5.02 11.41
C CYS A 415 23.37 6.28 12.29
N GLU A 416 24.44 6.52 13.05
CA GLU A 416 24.61 7.75 13.82
C GLU A 416 24.87 8.94 12.89
N THR A 417 23.91 9.87 12.82
CA THR A 417 24.00 11.07 11.95
C THR A 417 24.73 12.22 12.63
N ARG A 418 24.60 12.29 13.95
CA ARG A 418 25.32 13.17 14.86
C ARG A 418 25.37 12.48 16.23
N PRO A 419 26.27 12.86 17.14
CA PRO A 419 26.41 12.20 18.43
C PRO A 419 25.06 11.97 19.13
N PHE A 420 24.77 10.70 19.44
CA PHE A 420 23.57 10.23 20.13
C PHE A 420 22.26 10.36 19.34
N HIS A 421 22.32 10.51 18.02
CA HIS A 421 21.15 10.62 17.15
C HIS A 421 21.28 9.64 15.99
N PHE A 422 20.40 8.65 15.97
CA PHE A 422 20.39 7.62 14.95
C PHE A 422 19.22 7.81 13.99
N SER A 423 19.46 7.48 12.72
CA SER A 423 18.44 7.50 11.67
C SER A 423 18.24 6.12 11.04
N PHE A 424 17.20 6.03 10.23
CA PHE A 424 16.76 4.79 9.59
C PHE A 424 17.83 4.13 8.70
N TRP A 425 18.79 4.90 8.16
CA TRP A 425 19.95 4.41 7.39
C TRP A 425 21.24 5.11 7.80
N PRO A 426 22.42 4.52 7.53
CA PRO A 426 23.69 5.24 7.53
C PRO A 426 23.72 6.38 6.51
N THR A 427 24.31 7.51 6.86
CA THR A 427 24.38 8.70 5.98
C THR A 427 25.07 8.42 4.65
N VAL A 428 26.08 7.55 4.66
CA VAL A 428 26.89 7.20 3.47
C VAL A 428 26.24 6.14 2.57
N THR A 429 25.23 5.41 3.06
CA THR A 429 24.52 4.36 2.30
C THR A 429 23.03 4.70 2.13
N HIS A 430 22.74 5.98 1.94
CA HIS A 430 21.39 6.45 1.69
C HIS A 430 20.78 5.78 0.44
N PRO A 431 19.55 5.24 0.49
CA PRO A 431 19.00 4.50 -0.63
C PRO A 431 18.77 5.37 -1.88
N ALA A 432 19.24 4.89 -3.03
CA ALA A 432 19.12 5.61 -4.30
C ALA A 432 17.66 5.88 -4.70
N TRP A 433 16.73 5.00 -4.32
CA TRP A 433 15.30 5.13 -4.64
C TRP A 433 14.60 6.29 -3.91
N MET A 434 15.18 6.84 -2.84
CA MET A 434 14.68 8.07 -2.21
C MET A 434 15.19 9.35 -2.86
N ALA A 435 16.06 9.24 -3.87
CA ALA A 435 16.72 10.36 -4.51
C ALA A 435 17.30 11.33 -3.45
N ASN A 436 16.86 12.59 -3.45
CA ASN A 436 17.36 13.64 -2.56
C ASN A 436 16.55 13.80 -1.25
N GLN A 437 15.56 12.95 -1.00
CA GLN A 437 14.79 13.00 0.26
C GLN A 437 15.56 12.26 1.34
N SER A 438 15.74 12.86 2.51
CA SER A 438 16.37 12.20 3.68
C SER A 438 15.39 12.11 4.84
N ILE A 439 15.45 11.00 5.58
CA ILE A 439 14.78 10.86 6.88
C ILE A 439 15.78 11.31 7.96
N CYS A 440 15.39 12.30 8.77
CA CYS A 440 16.21 12.76 9.88
C CYS A 440 16.26 11.70 10.99
N ALA A 441 17.21 11.85 11.92
CA ALA A 441 17.18 11.08 13.15
C ALA A 441 15.82 11.23 13.86
N ASP A 442 15.39 10.16 14.51
CA ASP A 442 14.12 10.07 15.19
C ASP A 442 14.29 9.40 16.56
N ILE A 443 13.30 9.56 17.43
CA ILE A 443 13.29 8.98 18.77
C ILE A 443 13.20 7.46 18.70
N ASP A 444 12.60 6.91 17.66
CA ASP A 444 12.36 5.47 17.53
C ASP A 444 13.67 4.71 17.29
N ASP A 445 14.35 5.05 16.19
CA ASP A 445 15.67 4.57 15.79
C ASP A 445 16.67 4.83 16.91
N THR A 446 16.71 6.05 17.45
CA THR A 446 17.62 6.40 18.54
C THR A 446 17.39 5.55 19.78
N ALA A 447 16.14 5.32 20.19
CA ALA A 447 15.85 4.53 21.37
C ALA A 447 16.20 3.05 21.18
N ILE A 448 15.77 2.45 20.06
CA ILE A 448 15.99 1.02 19.81
C ILE A 448 17.47 0.71 19.58
N ILE A 449 18.19 1.54 18.83
CA ILE A 449 19.61 1.33 18.54
C ILE A 449 20.44 1.47 19.82
N THR A 450 20.20 2.53 20.59
CA THR A 450 20.92 2.74 21.86
C THR A 450 20.71 1.59 22.84
N GLU A 451 19.49 1.06 22.93
CA GLU A 451 19.20 -0.11 23.76
C GLU A 451 20.03 -1.32 23.34
N LEU A 452 20.13 -1.60 22.04
CA LEU A 452 20.86 -2.76 21.53
C LEU A 452 22.37 -2.58 21.64
N LEU A 453 22.89 -1.39 21.34
CA LEU A 453 24.30 -1.08 21.53
C LEU A 453 24.70 -1.26 23.01
N TYR A 454 23.83 -0.89 23.94
CA TYR A 454 24.07 -1.11 25.36
C TYR A 454 23.94 -2.60 25.74
N LYS A 455 22.86 -3.28 25.29
CA LYS A 455 22.60 -4.71 25.54
C LYS A 455 23.81 -5.58 25.18
N PHE A 456 24.47 -5.28 24.07
CA PHE A 456 25.63 -6.02 23.57
C PHE A 456 26.98 -5.37 23.91
N GLY A 457 27.02 -4.41 24.83
CA GLY A 457 28.28 -3.87 25.39
C GLY A 457 29.09 -2.97 24.45
N ARG A 458 28.48 -2.43 23.39
CA ARG A 458 29.12 -1.51 22.44
C ARG A 458 29.21 -0.07 22.96
N ILE A 459 28.31 0.32 23.86
CA ILE A 459 28.33 1.63 24.52
C ILE A 459 28.28 1.48 26.04
N SER A 460 28.82 2.48 26.72
CA SER A 460 28.82 2.58 28.18
C SER A 460 27.51 3.14 28.74
N LEU A 461 27.29 2.94 30.04
CA LEU A 461 26.20 3.59 30.77
C LEU A 461 26.25 5.13 30.69
N ALA A 462 27.44 5.72 30.57
CA ALA A 462 27.60 7.16 30.40
C ALA A 462 27.04 7.64 29.06
N GLN A 463 27.31 6.92 27.97
CA GLN A 463 26.76 7.22 26.65
C GLN A 463 25.24 7.00 26.59
N LEU A 464 24.73 5.97 27.27
CA LEU A 464 23.30 5.75 27.42
C LEU A 464 22.62 6.94 28.13
N ARG A 465 23.21 7.44 29.22
CA ARG A 465 22.73 8.63 29.95
C ARG A 465 22.75 9.89 29.08
N GLN A 466 23.83 10.08 28.30
CA GLN A 466 23.94 11.20 27.37
C GLN A 466 22.83 11.13 26.32
N THR A 467 22.62 9.96 25.70
CA THR A 467 21.56 9.79 24.70
C THR A 467 20.18 10.14 25.25
N ILE A 468 19.82 9.64 26.44
CA ILE A 468 18.55 10.00 27.09
C ILE A 468 18.48 11.51 27.38
N SER A 469 19.60 12.14 27.76
CA SER A 469 19.65 13.59 27.95
C SER A 469 19.37 14.36 26.65
N HIS A 470 19.86 13.89 25.51
CA HIS A 470 19.56 14.48 24.20
C HIS A 470 18.10 14.26 23.81
N MET A 471 17.56 13.06 24.02
CA MET A 471 16.14 12.75 23.76
C MET A 471 15.19 13.68 24.53
N ASN A 472 15.55 14.10 25.75
CA ASN A 472 14.71 14.98 26.57
C ASN A 472 14.37 16.34 25.89
N ALA A 473 15.17 16.78 24.91
CA ALA A 473 14.87 17.99 24.14
C ALA A 473 13.57 17.87 23.31
N TYR A 474 13.17 16.65 22.97
CA TYR A 474 12.04 16.32 22.09
C TYR A 474 10.79 15.87 22.86
N GLN A 475 10.74 16.17 24.16
CA GLN A 475 9.59 15.86 25.01
C GLN A 475 8.42 16.80 24.77
N VAL A 476 7.21 16.24 24.84
CA VAL A 476 5.96 16.98 24.89
C VAL A 476 5.96 17.87 26.13
N ARG A 477 6.05 19.18 25.93
CA ARG A 477 6.08 20.16 27.02
C ARG A 477 4.70 20.44 27.60
N ARG A 478 3.66 20.36 26.77
CA ARG A 478 2.28 20.70 27.13
C ARG A 478 1.28 19.87 26.35
N VAL A 479 0.27 19.37 27.05
CA VAL A 479 -0.95 18.80 26.48
C VAL A 479 -2.12 19.61 27.02
N ASP A 480 -2.93 20.18 26.12
CA ASP A 480 -4.21 20.80 26.51
C ASP A 480 -5.35 19.83 26.22
N PRO A 481 -5.94 19.18 27.24
CA PRO A 481 -6.98 18.16 27.04
C PRO A 481 -8.31 18.74 26.56
N ARG A 482 -8.47 20.08 26.55
CA ARG A 482 -9.67 20.76 26.05
C ARG A 482 -9.68 20.86 24.52
N LEU A 483 -8.52 20.66 23.89
CA LEU A 483 -8.38 20.66 22.44
C LEU A 483 -8.99 19.38 21.85
N LYS A 484 -9.69 19.55 20.72
CA LYS A 484 -10.47 18.47 20.08
C LYS A 484 -9.61 17.55 19.22
N GLU A 485 -8.40 17.97 18.93
CA GLU A 485 -7.41 17.23 18.16
C GLU A 485 -7.22 15.83 18.78
N PRO A 486 -7.38 14.75 18.00
CA PRO A 486 -7.37 13.38 18.51
C PRO A 486 -6.19 13.05 19.43
N GLN A 487 -4.99 13.54 19.09
CA GLN A 487 -3.78 13.30 19.87
C GLN A 487 -3.85 13.86 21.31
N HIS A 488 -4.55 14.97 21.53
CA HIS A 488 -4.68 15.60 22.85
C HIS A 488 -5.52 14.78 23.84
N GLN A 489 -6.26 13.78 23.35
CA GLN A 489 -7.15 12.95 24.16
C GLN A 489 -6.42 11.80 24.88
N TRP A 490 -5.18 11.49 24.46
CA TRP A 490 -4.39 10.39 25.02
C TRP A 490 -2.92 10.75 25.27
N ALA A 491 -2.43 11.89 24.76
CA ALA A 491 -1.07 12.35 24.99
C ALA A 491 -0.82 12.71 26.46
N GLU A 492 0.42 12.51 26.92
CA GLU A 492 0.89 12.99 28.22
C GLU A 492 2.13 13.86 28.05
N CYS A 493 2.29 14.86 28.92
CA CYS A 493 3.54 15.62 28.99
C CYS A 493 4.71 14.67 29.30
N GLN A 494 5.90 15.01 28.81
CA GLN A 494 7.15 14.24 28.98
C GLN A 494 7.18 12.89 28.22
N SER A 495 6.14 12.56 27.45
CA SER A 495 6.29 11.65 26.31
C SER A 495 7.13 12.29 25.21
N PHE A 496 7.55 11.53 24.20
CA PHE A 496 8.43 12.01 23.14
C PHE A 496 7.70 12.15 21.80
N HIS A 497 7.97 13.25 21.10
CA HIS A 497 7.66 13.39 19.69
C HIS A 497 8.49 12.40 18.85
N THR A 498 7.98 11.97 17.70
CA THR A 498 8.69 10.99 16.86
C THR A 498 10.01 11.54 16.30
N TRP A 499 9.97 12.69 15.63
CA TRP A 499 11.13 13.21 14.89
C TRP A 499 12.06 14.03 15.79
N MET A 500 13.38 13.88 15.62
CA MET A 500 14.38 14.68 16.33
C MET A 500 14.90 15.83 15.46
N LYS A 501 14.00 16.74 15.06
CA LYS A 501 14.39 17.97 14.34
C LYS A 501 14.38 19.18 15.24
N ASP A 502 15.21 20.15 14.88
CA ASP A 502 15.45 21.35 15.66
C ASP A 502 14.38 22.45 15.37
N ASP A 503 13.51 22.26 14.38
CA ASP A 503 12.36 23.13 14.06
C ASP A 503 11.09 22.75 14.86
N GLU A 504 10.41 23.74 15.46
CA GLU A 504 9.30 23.58 16.43
C GLU A 504 7.98 23.01 15.84
N ASP A 505 7.97 22.59 14.58
CA ASP A 505 6.77 22.10 13.89
C ASP A 505 6.41 20.64 14.20
N ILE A 506 7.26 19.91 14.93
CA ILE A 506 7.02 18.49 15.19
C ILE A 506 6.00 18.32 16.31
N ARG A 507 4.78 17.95 15.92
CA ARG A 507 3.67 17.69 16.84
C ARG A 507 3.25 16.23 16.92
N GLN A 508 3.84 15.33 16.14
CA GLN A 508 3.33 13.97 16.03
C GLN A 508 3.81 13.07 17.18
N LEU A 509 2.87 12.28 17.71
CA LEU A 509 3.13 11.21 18.67
C LEU A 509 2.80 9.86 18.05
N ASP A 510 3.58 8.87 18.45
CA ASP A 510 3.38 7.48 18.07
C ASP A 510 3.62 6.61 19.31
N CYS A 511 2.68 5.70 19.57
CA CYS A 511 2.69 4.84 20.74
C CYS A 511 3.77 3.75 20.67
N CYS A 512 4.14 3.28 19.47
CA CYS A 512 5.20 2.31 19.32
C CYS A 512 6.58 2.96 19.50
N VAL A 513 6.77 4.18 18.96
CA VAL A 513 7.97 5.00 19.22
C VAL A 513 8.19 5.21 20.71
N ASN A 514 7.13 5.63 21.43
CA ASN A 514 7.21 5.83 22.88
C ASN A 514 7.38 4.51 23.65
N THR A 515 6.93 3.38 23.10
CA THR A 515 7.22 2.05 23.69
C THR A 515 8.72 1.74 23.61
N ASN A 516 9.38 2.04 22.50
CA ASN A 516 10.83 1.88 22.36
C ASN A 516 11.60 2.85 23.28
N ALA A 517 11.17 4.10 23.41
CA ALA A 517 11.73 5.03 24.38
C ALA A 517 11.57 4.52 25.83
N LEU A 518 10.41 3.96 26.18
CA LEU A 518 10.14 3.38 27.50
C LEU A 518 11.07 2.21 27.81
N ILE A 519 11.35 1.34 26.83
CA ILE A 519 12.31 0.24 26.98
C ILE A 519 13.70 0.78 27.32
N LEU A 520 14.19 1.81 26.62
CA LEU A 520 15.49 2.43 26.92
C LEU A 520 15.52 3.08 28.31
N LEU A 521 14.45 3.79 28.69
CA LEU A 521 14.32 4.36 30.04
C LEU A 521 14.30 3.28 31.13
N ASN A 522 13.72 2.11 30.84
CA ASN A 522 13.73 0.97 31.75
C ASN A 522 15.14 0.40 31.95
N VAL A 523 15.96 0.34 30.88
CA VAL A 523 17.38 -0.03 30.99
C VAL A 523 18.11 0.92 31.94
N LEU A 524 17.96 2.25 31.75
CA LEU A 524 18.56 3.22 32.67
C LEU A 524 18.10 3.02 34.12
N ARG A 525 16.79 2.78 34.32
CA ARG A 525 16.22 2.55 35.65
C ARG A 525 16.83 1.31 36.31
N ALA A 526 16.98 0.21 35.57
CA ALA A 526 17.55 -1.03 36.09
C ALA A 526 19.00 -0.84 36.56
N GLU A 527 19.79 -0.05 35.82
CA GLU A 527 21.20 0.19 36.10
C GLU A 527 21.46 1.21 37.20
N THR A 528 20.53 2.16 37.40
CA THR A 528 20.78 3.32 38.27
C THR A 528 19.81 3.44 39.44
N GLY A 529 18.71 2.69 39.43
CA GLY A 529 17.60 2.85 40.37
C GLY A 529 16.77 4.13 40.15
N VAL A 530 17.16 5.01 39.22
CA VAL A 530 16.48 6.30 38.98
C VAL A 530 15.32 6.12 38.03
N VAL A 531 14.14 6.58 38.45
CA VAL A 531 12.94 6.60 37.60
C VAL A 531 12.81 7.98 36.95
N ALA A 532 13.09 8.07 35.65
CA ALA A 532 12.87 9.30 34.89
C ALA A 532 11.36 9.64 34.85
N PRO A 533 10.95 10.91 34.95
CA PRO A 533 9.52 11.28 34.90
C PRO A 533 8.78 10.75 33.65
N ALA A 534 9.46 10.76 32.49
CA ALA A 534 8.95 10.23 31.23
C ALA A 534 8.53 8.76 31.33
N TYR A 535 9.20 7.94 32.15
CA TYR A 535 8.91 6.51 32.31
C TYR A 535 7.45 6.28 32.73
N LEU A 536 7.00 6.98 33.78
CA LEU A 536 5.64 6.84 34.30
C LEU A 536 4.60 7.48 33.37
N ARG A 537 4.97 8.60 32.73
CA ARG A 537 4.10 9.33 31.81
C ARG A 537 3.80 8.55 30.55
N ILE A 538 4.79 7.87 29.97
CA ILE A 538 4.60 7.03 28.80
C ILE A 538 3.69 5.84 29.14
N ILE A 539 3.88 5.15 30.26
CA ILE A 539 2.99 4.05 30.67
C ILE A 539 1.54 4.53 30.76
N LYS A 540 1.31 5.71 31.35
CA LYS A 540 -0.01 6.32 31.45
C LYS A 540 -0.59 6.65 30.07
N MET A 541 0.21 7.27 29.20
CA MET A 541 -0.15 7.60 27.82
C MET A 541 -0.59 6.35 27.03
N LEU A 542 0.18 5.26 27.10
CA LEU A 542 -0.12 4.02 26.37
C LEU A 542 -1.44 3.38 26.84
N ASN A 543 -1.74 3.43 28.15
CA ASN A 543 -3.01 2.95 28.69
C ASN A 543 -4.20 3.84 28.26
N GLN A 544 -4.03 5.17 28.29
CA GLN A 544 -5.06 6.10 27.81
C GLN A 544 -5.31 5.93 26.30
N ALA A 545 -4.25 5.71 25.52
CA ALA A 545 -4.34 5.53 24.08
C ALA A 545 -5.24 4.34 23.70
N VAL A 546 -5.02 3.16 24.31
CA VAL A 546 -5.87 1.98 24.03
C VAL A 546 -7.31 2.15 24.55
N GLN A 547 -7.49 2.84 25.68
CA GLN A 547 -8.84 3.18 26.17
C GLN A 547 -9.57 4.13 25.21
N TRP A 548 -8.87 5.13 24.67
CA TRP A 548 -9.41 6.08 23.71
C TRP A 548 -9.74 5.43 22.35
N SER A 549 -8.89 4.51 21.87
CA SER A 549 -9.17 3.80 20.63
C SER A 549 -10.38 2.88 20.76
N GLY A 550 -10.56 2.26 21.93
CA GLY A 550 -11.63 1.29 22.18
C GLY A 550 -11.67 0.22 21.09
N ASP A 551 -12.85 0.00 20.52
CA ASP A 551 -13.09 -0.94 19.43
C ASP A 551 -12.98 -0.32 18.02
N SER A 552 -12.39 0.87 17.88
CA SER A 552 -12.23 1.49 16.56
C SER A 552 -10.86 1.20 15.97
N TYR A 553 -10.80 0.41 14.89
CA TYR A 553 -9.58 0.23 14.12
C TYR A 553 -9.03 1.54 13.59
N ASP A 554 -9.89 2.45 13.10
CA ASP A 554 -9.45 3.75 12.62
C ASP A 554 -8.69 4.52 13.70
N ARG A 555 -9.25 4.62 14.92
CA ARG A 555 -8.57 5.27 16.04
C ARG A 555 -7.29 4.55 16.43
N LEU A 556 -7.30 3.23 16.45
CA LEU A 556 -6.10 2.42 16.73
C LEU A 556 -4.98 2.71 15.73
N SER A 557 -5.31 2.82 14.44
CA SER A 557 -4.34 3.13 13.39
C SER A 557 -3.75 4.54 13.51
N MET A 558 -4.44 5.46 14.19
CA MET A 558 -3.94 6.81 14.50
C MET A 558 -2.97 6.82 15.67
N LEU A 559 -2.94 5.79 16.50
CA LEU A 559 -1.97 5.68 17.61
C LEU A 559 -0.56 5.32 17.13
N THR A 560 -0.47 4.74 15.93
CA THR A 560 0.78 4.26 15.33
C THR A 560 0.85 4.68 13.85
N PRO A 561 0.89 5.99 13.55
CA PRO A 561 0.83 6.50 12.18
C PRO A 561 1.92 5.93 11.26
N TYR A 562 3.09 5.57 11.81
CA TYR A 562 4.24 5.06 11.06
C TYR A 562 4.31 3.54 10.97
N TYR A 563 3.42 2.82 11.66
CA TYR A 563 3.35 1.38 11.61
C TYR A 563 2.15 0.94 10.78
N ALA A 564 2.38 0.00 9.86
CA ALA A 564 1.35 -0.44 8.94
C ALA A 564 0.35 -1.43 9.58
N HIS A 565 0.71 -2.02 10.74
CA HIS A 565 -0.08 -3.04 11.41
C HIS A 565 0.04 -2.95 12.95
N PRO A 566 -1.07 -2.95 13.72
CA PRO A 566 -1.03 -2.84 15.20
C PRO A 566 -0.22 -3.94 15.91
N TYR A 567 -0.11 -5.12 15.28
CA TYR A 567 0.77 -6.20 15.74
C TYR A 567 2.22 -5.74 15.97
N GLU A 568 2.76 -4.83 15.16
CA GLU A 568 4.14 -4.36 15.34
C GLU A 568 4.32 -3.63 16.68
N TRP A 569 3.31 -2.84 17.08
CA TRP A 569 3.27 -2.24 18.41
C TRP A 569 3.13 -3.29 19.51
N ARG A 570 2.30 -4.32 19.29
CA ARG A 570 2.15 -5.44 20.23
C ARG A 570 3.48 -6.17 20.46
N VAL A 571 4.27 -6.42 19.41
CA VAL A 571 5.60 -7.05 19.53
C VAL A 571 6.53 -6.21 20.39
N ALA A 572 6.56 -4.90 20.19
CA ALA A 572 7.37 -3.99 21.02
C ALA A 572 6.93 -4.03 22.50
N LEU A 573 5.62 -4.07 22.76
CA LEU A 573 5.07 -4.18 24.12
C LEU A 573 5.37 -5.54 24.77
N GLU A 574 5.28 -6.63 24.02
CA GLU A 574 5.64 -7.98 24.48
C GLU A 574 7.11 -8.05 24.87
N TYR A 575 8.00 -7.47 24.05
CA TYR A 575 9.42 -7.31 24.39
C TYR A 575 9.61 -6.44 25.64
N ALA A 576 8.92 -5.29 25.74
CA ALA A 576 8.98 -4.42 26.91
C ALA A 576 8.56 -5.15 28.21
N ARG A 577 7.52 -5.99 28.14
CA ARG A 577 7.09 -6.85 29.25
C ARG A 577 8.18 -7.85 29.65
N GLN A 578 8.80 -8.53 28.67
CA GLN A 578 9.92 -9.45 28.91
C GLN A 578 11.13 -8.75 29.53
N ARG A 579 11.35 -7.48 29.23
CA ARG A 579 12.40 -6.64 29.85
C ARG A 579 12.04 -6.07 31.23
N GLY A 580 10.91 -6.50 31.82
CA GLY A 580 10.55 -6.15 33.20
C GLY A 580 9.61 -4.95 33.34
N ILE A 581 8.75 -4.69 32.34
CA ILE A 581 7.69 -3.66 32.40
C ILE A 581 6.30 -4.33 32.41
N PRO A 582 5.89 -5.00 33.52
CA PRO A 582 4.62 -5.75 33.57
C PRO A 582 3.37 -4.86 33.46
N GLN A 583 3.49 -3.55 33.71
CA GLN A 583 2.40 -2.56 33.64
C GLN A 583 1.79 -2.44 32.22
N LEU A 584 2.43 -3.00 31.21
CA LEU A 584 1.97 -2.97 29.82
C LEU A 584 1.02 -4.13 29.46
N THR A 585 0.78 -5.07 30.38
CA THR A 585 -0.13 -6.21 30.14
C THR A 585 -1.51 -5.80 29.63
N PRO A 586 -2.20 -4.78 30.21
CA PRO A 586 -3.50 -4.35 29.70
C PRO A 586 -3.46 -3.83 28.25
N VAL A 587 -2.34 -3.19 27.85
CA VAL A 587 -2.14 -2.68 26.50
C VAL A 587 -1.91 -3.83 25.52
N ILE A 588 -1.12 -4.84 25.92
CA ILE A 588 -0.90 -6.08 25.14
C ILE A 588 -2.23 -6.80 24.93
N ASP A 589 -3.03 -6.96 25.98
CA ASP A 589 -4.30 -7.66 25.94
C ASP A 589 -5.32 -6.95 25.02
N ALA A 590 -5.37 -5.61 25.05
CA ALA A 590 -6.20 -4.81 24.15
C ALA A 590 -5.81 -5.00 22.67
N LEU A 591 -4.56 -5.37 22.39
CA LEU A 591 -4.06 -5.64 21.05
C LEU A 591 -4.11 -7.12 20.65
N ALA A 592 -4.53 -8.01 21.55
CA ALA A 592 -4.44 -9.45 21.36
C ALA A 592 -5.21 -9.97 20.13
N ARG A 593 -6.28 -9.26 19.71
CA ARG A 593 -7.08 -9.61 18.52
C ARG A 593 -6.45 -9.24 17.17
N TRP A 594 -5.45 -8.34 17.15
CA TRP A 594 -4.78 -7.89 15.94
C TRP A 594 -3.58 -8.77 15.61
N GLN A 595 -3.85 -10.05 15.32
CA GLN A 595 -2.81 -11.04 15.06
C GLN A 595 -2.53 -11.18 13.57
N ARG A 596 -1.30 -11.58 13.26
CA ARG A 596 -0.94 -12.03 11.92
C ARG A 596 -1.23 -13.53 11.78
N PRO A 597 -1.67 -14.02 10.60
CA PRO A 597 -1.78 -15.45 10.36
C PRO A 597 -0.40 -16.13 10.46
N ALA A 598 -0.35 -17.28 11.14
CA ALA A 598 0.91 -17.95 11.49
C ALA A 598 1.66 -18.52 10.27
N ASP A 599 0.98 -18.74 9.14
CA ASP A 599 1.53 -19.26 7.89
C ASP A 599 2.23 -18.20 7.03
N ARG A 600 2.28 -16.93 7.48
CA ARG A 600 2.77 -15.81 6.68
C ARG A 600 4.15 -15.35 7.13
N LEU A 601 5.12 -15.53 6.23
CA LEU A 601 6.50 -15.11 6.42
C LEU A 601 6.66 -13.58 6.29
N GLU A 602 5.87 -12.95 5.44
CA GLU A 602 5.97 -11.52 5.12
C GLU A 602 4.69 -10.76 5.51
N SER A 603 4.85 -9.65 6.23
CA SER A 603 3.76 -8.75 6.60
C SER A 603 4.17 -7.29 6.45
N PRO A 604 3.19 -6.38 6.25
CA PRO A 604 3.36 -4.94 6.46
C PRO A 604 4.01 -4.64 7.81
N LEU A 605 5.08 -3.85 7.81
CA LEU A 605 5.80 -3.42 9.01
C LEU A 605 5.55 -1.93 9.27
N TYR A 606 6.11 -1.07 8.42
CA TYR A 606 6.09 0.38 8.56
C TYR A 606 5.51 1.03 7.32
N ARG A 607 5.09 2.28 7.48
CA ARG A 607 4.61 3.12 6.40
C ARG A 607 5.04 4.56 6.62
N ARG A 608 5.14 5.31 5.53
CA ARG A 608 5.16 6.78 5.66
C ARG A 608 3.79 7.26 6.12
N HIS A 609 3.74 8.42 6.79
CA HIS A 609 2.49 9.01 7.29
C HIS A 609 1.39 9.22 6.21
N ASP A 610 1.78 9.32 4.94
CA ASP A 610 0.85 9.43 3.79
C ASP A 610 0.36 8.05 3.29
N GLY A 611 0.87 6.96 3.86
CA GLY A 611 0.56 5.58 3.49
C GLY A 611 1.12 5.12 2.15
N ARG A 612 1.86 5.97 1.42
CA ARG A 612 2.30 5.68 0.04
C ARG A 612 3.54 4.79 -0.04
N PHE A 613 4.33 4.77 1.04
CA PHE A 613 5.47 3.87 1.20
C PHE A 613 5.09 2.76 2.18
N LEU A 614 5.46 1.53 1.84
CA LEU A 614 5.16 0.36 2.66
C LEU A 614 6.39 -0.52 2.78
N TRP A 615 6.84 -0.77 4.02
CA TRP A 615 7.94 -1.69 4.28
C TRP A 615 7.43 -3.07 4.68
N THR A 616 8.15 -4.09 4.22
CA THR A 616 7.94 -5.49 4.58
C THR A 616 9.28 -6.18 4.81
N SER A 617 9.28 -7.29 5.53
CA SER A 617 10.45 -8.17 5.62
C SER A 617 9.99 -9.61 5.75
N ALA A 618 10.52 -10.48 4.89
CA ALA A 618 10.29 -11.92 4.96
C ALA A 618 11.20 -12.61 5.98
N CYS A 619 12.32 -11.98 6.39
CA CYS A 619 13.28 -12.58 7.32
C CYS A 619 12.88 -12.33 8.79
N LEU A 620 12.23 -11.20 9.09
CA LEU A 620 11.92 -10.80 10.48
C LEU A 620 10.93 -11.74 11.17
N THR A 621 9.89 -12.22 10.48
CA THR A 621 8.88 -13.10 11.09
C THR A 621 9.46 -14.45 11.53
N PRO A 622 10.26 -15.15 10.70
CA PRO A 622 11.01 -16.33 11.14
C PRO A 622 11.82 -16.11 12.42
N PHE A 623 12.60 -15.02 12.52
CA PHE A 623 13.35 -14.69 13.74
C PHE A 623 12.44 -14.54 14.97
N ARG A 624 11.32 -13.83 14.84
CA ARG A 624 10.33 -13.69 15.92
C ARG A 624 9.73 -15.03 16.35
N SER A 625 9.57 -15.99 15.43
CA SER A 625 9.05 -17.33 15.75
C SER A 625 10.06 -18.23 16.48
N LEU A 626 11.36 -17.95 16.33
CA LEU A 626 12.43 -18.67 17.03
C LEU A 626 12.73 -18.09 18.40
N ALA A 627 12.46 -16.80 18.59
CA ALA A 627 12.61 -16.14 19.86
C ALA A 627 11.87 -16.95 20.94
N PRO A 628 12.43 -17.09 22.15
CA PRO A 628 11.78 -17.77 23.27
C PRO A 628 10.55 -16.96 23.73
N ILE A 629 9.47 -17.05 22.95
CA ILE A 629 8.18 -16.47 23.24
C ILE A 629 7.32 -17.63 23.72
N HIS A 630 7.20 -17.73 25.05
CA HIS A 630 6.41 -18.74 25.75
C HIS A 630 6.92 -20.19 25.65
N HIS A 631 7.88 -20.56 26.48
CA HIS A 631 7.91 -21.83 27.23
C HIS A 631 9.16 -21.85 28.12
N THR A 632 9.02 -21.32 29.33
CA THR A 632 9.85 -21.75 30.45
C THR A 632 8.89 -21.99 31.60
N GLU A 633 8.55 -23.26 31.83
CA GLU A 633 8.39 -23.71 33.20
C GLU A 633 9.67 -23.32 33.93
N ASP A 634 9.50 -22.68 35.09
CA ASP A 634 10.59 -22.30 35.97
C ASP A 634 11.51 -23.50 36.20
N SER A 635 12.69 -23.48 35.59
CA SER A 635 13.83 -24.24 36.08
C SER A 635 14.87 -23.22 36.53
N HIS A 636 14.70 -22.80 37.78
CA HIS A 636 15.78 -22.23 38.55
C HIS A 636 16.88 -23.29 38.66
N GLU A 637 18.02 -23.06 38.02
CA GLU A 637 19.30 -23.47 38.59
C GLU A 637 20.17 -22.24 38.76
N TYR A 638 20.20 -21.75 40.00
CA TYR A 638 21.26 -20.92 40.51
C TYR A 638 22.58 -21.68 40.33
N LEU A 639 23.50 -21.13 39.54
CA LEU A 639 24.92 -21.42 39.71
C LEU A 639 25.57 -20.25 40.41
N SER A 640 25.51 -20.30 41.74
CA SER A 640 26.51 -19.67 42.58
C SER A 640 27.85 -20.40 42.39
N GLN A 641 28.86 -19.68 41.92
CA GLN A 641 30.22 -19.69 42.47
C GLN A 641 30.98 -18.44 42.03
#